data_AF-A0A2V7G9J8-F1
#
_entry.id   AF-A0A2V7G9J8-F1
#
_cell.length_a   1.000
_cell.length_b   1.000
_cell.length_c   1.000
_cell.angle_alpha   90.00
_cell.angle_beta   90.00
_cell.angle_gamma   90.00
#
_symmetry.space_group_name_H-M   'P 1'
#
loop_
_entity.id
_entity.type
_entity.pdbx_description
1 polymer ?
#
loop_
_entity_poly.entity_id
_entity_poly.type
_entity_poly.pdbx_seq_one_letter_code
_entity_poly.pdbx_strand_id
1 'polypeptide(L)'
;MTRRRKPQPKPQGKAKRKPAPKAAEADPLADARIRPFVERYCDLAGVKLLDKGADLRELKLPPAERAHFQGRESVRLALSLDALERHPDAEIAVLGSPFLTHLIEAIRARGGGRLSLGLIPPPGAAESQEVVPSTDLPVAVKDGTARRRKAGLAAHPIGRLLARVVLRAGAAVEEAVVESDVFDLSTGTRLGADVASLFQDLEAQRVAPADPDAIPDAALVPPREPDELLRLLIGNLREKSAERVAARQAAAEQEVAKELGRLDRYFASILADKSDPDEARTITALHERRRTEEVRRHQVKAIVHPLQLVEARVLVQRVEWELKSARGRKARLAAQRPLVGTAAWTIACPHCGRPPAALVVCRHEHGACDACSMRCSVCAEDFCADHGIARCRVDEQPACEEHARVCQSCRMEHCSAHEGLCAEGDHSACSACLEACGSCGRVVCNRHAQQSRPDAPTGSRRLCTACVRYCEGGTNEPVGVDEVTQCASCGKSVCTAHQAVCVVDGHVHCSRHLHRTDASRRLVCAAHRAACAEEPGAIFAADEVAACPVCGKGACAQHRAACAHCGRQVCTADLEQRSHRCATCAQLATIADPPEEVVAAALAATGGASRSRRAWRVARDRTHVVVELDLGWRRRTVFTLRHGDTVPESVVTHSLVGSKRRA
;
A
#
# COMPACT_ATOMS: atom_id res chain seq x y z
N MET A 1 61.66 84.14 36.39
CA MET A 1 63.05 84.16 35.91
C MET A 1 63.69 82.79 36.11
N THR A 2 64.54 82.40 35.17
CA THR A 2 65.17 81.09 34.98
C THR A 2 66.07 80.60 36.11
N ARG A 3 66.05 79.26 36.27
CA ARG A 3 67.16 78.34 36.61
C ARG A 3 67.77 78.45 38.02
N ARG A 4 67.92 77.30 38.69
CA ARG A 4 69.14 76.46 38.57
C ARG A 4 69.02 75.12 39.29
N ARG A 5 69.42 74.07 38.57
CA ARG A 5 69.92 72.73 39.00
C ARG A 5 71.13 72.91 39.93
N LYS A 6 71.50 72.03 40.86
CA LYS A 6 71.78 70.56 40.92
C LYS A 6 72.44 70.32 42.32
N PRO A 7 73.00 69.15 42.70
CA PRO A 7 72.75 67.74 42.44
C PRO A 7 72.66 66.87 43.74
N GLN A 8 72.40 65.55 43.58
CA GLN A 8 72.27 64.50 44.60
C GLN A 8 73.60 64.05 45.26
N PRO A 9 73.55 63.26 46.37
CA PRO A 9 73.77 61.80 46.25
C PRO A 9 72.92 60.86 47.16
N LYS A 10 73.00 59.57 46.79
CA LYS A 10 72.36 58.27 47.20
C LYS A 10 72.67 57.77 48.65
N PRO A 11 72.27 56.54 49.10
CA PRO A 11 71.02 55.77 48.98
C PRO A 11 70.53 55.08 50.30
N GLN A 12 69.28 54.58 50.26
CA GLN A 12 68.69 53.38 50.90
C GLN A 12 68.51 53.23 52.43
N GLY A 13 67.24 53.06 52.80
CA GLY A 13 66.75 52.24 53.92
C GLY A 13 65.26 51.93 53.72
N LYS A 14 64.94 50.74 53.19
CA LYS A 14 63.57 50.28 52.90
C LYS A 14 62.87 49.79 54.17
N ALA A 15 61.73 50.39 54.53
CA ALA A 15 60.74 49.78 55.42
C ALA A 15 59.57 49.22 54.58
N LYS A 16 59.30 47.92 54.76
CA LYS A 16 58.28 47.13 54.05
C LYS A 16 56.87 47.67 54.31
N ARG A 17 56.13 47.97 53.23
CA ARG A 17 54.67 48.15 53.25
C ARG A 17 54.05 47.05 52.39
N LYS A 18 53.12 46.29 52.98
CA LYS A 18 52.44 45.12 52.39
C LYS A 18 51.77 45.48 51.05
N PRO A 19 51.79 44.59 50.04
CA PRO A 19 50.98 44.78 48.83
C PRO A 19 49.50 44.61 49.16
N ALA A 20 48.66 45.45 48.54
CA ALA A 20 47.22 45.21 48.46
C ALA A 20 46.95 43.92 47.67
N PRO A 21 45.92 43.12 48.04
CA PRO A 21 45.62 41.88 47.33
C PRO A 21 45.14 42.19 45.90
N LYS A 22 45.66 41.41 44.93
CA LYS A 22 45.12 41.34 43.57
C LYS A 22 43.67 40.84 43.65
N ALA A 23 42.75 41.51 42.98
CA ALA A 23 41.42 40.98 42.73
C ALA A 23 41.56 39.63 42.02
N ALA A 24 40.90 38.60 42.56
CA ALA A 24 40.83 37.29 41.93
C ALA A 24 40.14 37.44 40.56
N GLU A 25 40.75 36.88 39.51
CA GLU A 25 40.06 36.61 38.25
C GLU A 25 38.94 35.61 38.56
N ALA A 26 37.70 36.09 38.56
CA ALA A 26 36.53 35.22 38.64
C ALA A 26 36.43 34.41 37.34
N ASP A 27 36.25 33.09 37.48
CA ASP A 27 36.06 32.17 36.35
C ASP A 27 34.70 32.47 35.69
N PRO A 28 34.64 32.94 34.42
CA PRO A 28 33.39 33.34 33.82
C PRO A 28 32.53 32.10 33.52
N LEU A 29 31.42 31.93 34.26
CA LEU A 29 30.44 30.88 33.98
C LEU A 29 29.70 31.07 32.65
N ALA A 30 29.61 32.31 32.16
CA ALA A 30 29.02 32.58 30.87
C ALA A 30 29.95 32.11 29.75
N ASP A 31 29.42 31.30 28.83
CA ASP A 31 30.08 30.98 27.57
C ASP A 31 30.56 32.29 26.91
N ALA A 32 31.83 32.34 26.51
CA ALA A 32 32.48 33.55 25.98
C ALA A 32 31.71 34.17 24.79
N ARG A 33 30.85 33.40 24.13
CA ARG A 33 30.00 33.85 23.01
C ARG A 33 28.75 34.62 23.43
N ILE A 34 28.27 34.47 24.67
CA ILE A 34 27.02 35.09 25.15
C ILE A 34 27.17 36.60 25.24
N ARG A 35 28.32 37.10 25.71
CA ARG A 35 28.56 38.54 25.85
C ARG A 35 28.52 39.29 24.50
N PRO A 36 29.31 38.91 23.47
CA PRO A 36 29.20 39.52 22.15
C PRO A 36 27.79 39.41 21.53
N PHE A 37 27.07 38.34 21.85
CA PHE A 37 25.70 38.13 21.36
C PHE A 37 24.71 39.13 21.97
N VAL A 38 24.79 39.37 23.28
CA VAL A 38 23.98 40.38 23.98
C VAL A 38 24.32 41.79 23.50
N GLU A 39 25.61 42.11 23.38
CA GLU A 39 26.09 43.42 22.90
C GLU A 39 25.54 43.72 21.50
N ARG A 40 25.64 42.75 20.57
CA ARG A 40 25.11 42.91 19.22
C ARG A 40 23.59 43.07 19.18
N TYR A 41 22.86 42.33 20.00
CA TYR A 41 21.43 42.53 20.12
C TYR A 41 21.12 43.93 20.63
N CYS A 42 21.83 44.41 21.65
CA CYS A 42 21.60 45.74 22.21
C CYS A 42 21.80 46.86 21.17
N ASP A 43 22.86 46.77 20.38
CA ASP A 43 23.16 47.71 19.29
C ASP A 43 22.05 47.74 18.24
N LEU A 44 21.64 46.56 17.75
CA LEU A 44 20.54 46.43 16.78
C LEU A 44 19.19 46.84 17.37
N ALA A 45 19.03 46.66 18.68
CA ALA A 45 17.79 46.91 19.38
C ALA A 45 17.59 48.34 19.86
N GLY A 46 18.62 49.17 19.80
CA GLY A 46 18.62 50.48 20.46
C GLY A 46 18.47 50.34 21.99
N VAL A 47 18.82 49.16 22.54
CA VAL A 47 18.82 48.91 23.98
C VAL A 47 20.11 49.48 24.53
N LYS A 48 20.02 50.37 25.53
CA LYS A 48 21.22 50.95 26.13
C LYS A 48 21.83 49.94 27.10
N LEU A 49 23.02 49.45 26.78
CA LEU A 49 23.80 48.58 27.64
C LEU A 49 24.69 49.41 28.58
N LEU A 50 24.49 49.27 29.89
CA LEU A 50 25.28 49.96 30.92
C LEU A 50 26.18 48.97 31.64
N ASP A 51 27.46 49.31 31.77
CA ASP A 51 28.39 48.59 32.64
C ASP A 51 28.18 48.99 34.10
N LYS A 52 27.97 48.00 34.99
CA LYS A 52 27.69 48.22 36.42
C LYS A 52 28.73 47.61 37.35
N GLY A 53 29.83 47.09 36.80
CA GLY A 53 30.91 46.48 37.57
C GLY A 53 31.43 45.20 36.91
N ALA A 54 32.38 44.53 37.59
CA ALA A 54 32.93 43.25 37.13
C ALA A 54 31.81 42.23 36.90
N ASP A 55 31.59 41.89 35.63
CA ASP A 55 30.60 40.94 35.12
C ASP A 55 29.12 41.26 35.37
N LEU A 56 28.78 42.51 35.68
CA LEU A 56 27.38 42.96 35.78
C LEU A 56 27.05 43.98 34.67
N ARG A 57 25.95 43.74 33.96
CA ARG A 57 25.42 44.62 32.91
C ARG A 57 23.98 45.01 33.24
N GLU A 58 23.56 46.20 32.85
CA GLU A 58 22.16 46.62 32.90
C GLU A 58 21.69 47.00 31.49
N LEU A 59 20.69 46.29 30.99
CA LEU A 59 20.05 46.57 29.72
C LEU A 59 18.85 47.49 29.98
N LYS A 60 18.83 48.71 29.40
CA LYS A 60 17.65 49.58 29.42
C LYS A 60 16.85 49.41 28.14
N LEU A 61 15.64 48.88 28.29
CA LEU A 61 14.80 48.42 27.19
C LEU A 61 13.89 49.55 26.67
N PRO A 62 13.94 49.88 25.36
CA PRO A 62 12.98 50.81 24.76
C PRO A 62 11.58 50.16 24.76
N PRO A 63 10.49 50.96 24.65
CA PRO A 63 9.11 50.46 24.71
C PRO A 63 8.83 49.25 23.81
N ALA A 64 9.41 49.24 22.60
CA ALA A 64 9.27 48.16 21.64
C ALA A 64 9.80 46.79 22.14
N GLU A 65 10.83 46.78 23.00
CA GLU A 65 11.44 45.53 23.49
C GLU A 65 10.85 45.01 24.79
N ARG A 66 10.11 45.83 25.52
CA ARG A 66 9.62 45.47 26.85
C ARG A 66 8.75 44.21 26.80
N ALA A 67 7.96 44.04 25.75
CA ALA A 67 7.11 42.86 25.55
C ALA A 67 7.89 41.53 25.57
N HIS A 68 9.13 41.52 25.09
CA HIS A 68 9.97 40.31 25.05
C HIS A 68 10.64 39.99 26.39
N PHE A 69 10.77 40.97 27.27
CA PHE A 69 11.37 40.81 28.60
C PHE A 69 10.35 41.02 29.71
N GLN A 70 9.13 40.48 29.52
CA GLN A 70 8.05 40.48 30.52
C GLN A 70 7.61 41.89 30.97
N GLY A 71 7.63 42.86 30.06
CA GLY A 71 7.21 44.24 30.32
C GLY A 71 8.23 45.11 31.07
N ARG A 72 9.40 44.58 31.39
CA ARG A 72 10.41 45.28 32.22
C ARG A 72 11.06 46.44 31.47
N GLU A 73 11.35 47.53 32.18
CA GLU A 73 12.04 48.69 31.63
C GLU A 73 13.57 48.54 31.64
N SER A 74 14.10 47.73 32.55
CA SER A 74 15.50 47.31 32.56
C SER A 74 15.67 45.88 33.04
N VAL A 75 16.77 45.25 32.61
CA VAL A 75 17.18 43.90 33.01
C VAL A 75 18.63 43.96 33.48
N ARG A 76 18.89 43.49 34.71
CA ARG A 76 20.24 43.32 35.24
C ARG A 76 20.74 41.93 34.89
N LEU A 77 21.93 41.84 34.34
CA LEU A 77 22.51 40.63 33.80
C LEU A 77 23.88 40.36 34.44
N ALA A 78 24.00 39.25 35.14
CA ALA A 78 25.25 38.73 35.70
C ALA A 78 25.90 37.73 34.71
N LEU A 79 27.17 37.97 34.37
CA LEU A 79 27.98 37.13 33.48
C LEU A 79 28.86 36.12 34.26
N SER A 80 28.94 36.24 35.59
CA SER A 80 29.65 35.33 36.50
C SER A 80 28.84 35.04 37.76
N LEU A 81 29.15 33.93 38.46
CA LEU A 81 28.49 33.60 39.74
C LEU A 81 28.78 34.65 40.81
N ASP A 82 30.02 35.14 40.90
CA ASP A 82 30.39 36.20 41.82
C ASP A 82 29.55 37.47 41.65
N ALA A 83 29.14 37.79 40.41
CA ALA A 83 28.25 38.91 40.14
C ALA A 83 26.80 38.62 40.57
N LEU A 84 26.33 37.39 40.39
CA LEU A 84 24.99 36.95 40.82
C LEU A 84 24.88 36.87 42.35
N GLU A 85 25.90 36.38 43.05
CA GLU A 85 25.92 36.32 44.52
C GLU A 85 25.87 37.71 45.15
N ARG A 86 26.54 38.68 44.54
CA ARG A 86 26.51 40.10 44.96
C ARG A 86 25.20 40.80 44.59
N HIS A 87 24.52 40.33 43.53
CA HIS A 87 23.30 40.93 42.99
C HIS A 87 22.26 39.83 42.69
N PRO A 88 21.58 39.29 43.72
CA PRO A 88 20.64 38.19 43.57
C PRO A 88 19.38 38.55 42.77
N ASP A 89 19.15 39.85 42.53
CA ASP A 89 18.10 40.39 41.66
C ASP A 89 18.48 40.39 40.17
N ALA A 90 19.74 40.09 39.82
CA ALA A 90 20.20 39.97 38.44
C ALA A 90 19.85 38.61 37.84
N GLU A 91 19.62 38.56 36.53
CA GLU A 91 19.52 37.31 35.78
C GLU A 91 20.90 36.80 35.38
N ILE A 92 21.08 35.49 35.37
CA ILE A 92 22.34 34.88 34.95
C ILE A 92 22.38 34.63 33.43
N ALA A 93 23.49 34.98 32.80
CA ALA A 93 23.71 34.85 31.35
C ALA A 93 24.35 33.50 30.97
N VAL A 94 23.61 32.40 31.13
CA VAL A 94 24.08 31.05 30.79
C VAL A 94 23.13 30.36 29.81
N LEU A 95 23.61 29.34 29.10
CA LEU A 95 22.78 28.52 28.21
C LEU A 95 21.63 27.89 29.01
N GLY A 96 20.40 28.10 28.54
CA GLY A 96 19.19 27.61 29.22
C GLY A 96 18.59 28.57 30.25
N SER A 97 19.16 29.76 30.47
CA SER A 97 18.56 30.75 31.37
C SER A 97 17.28 31.38 30.78
N PRO A 98 16.36 31.88 31.63
CA PRO A 98 15.19 32.62 31.17
C PRO A 98 15.56 33.85 30.34
N PHE A 99 16.58 34.60 30.77
CA PHE A 99 17.13 35.73 30.01
C PHE A 99 17.49 35.34 28.57
N LEU A 100 18.27 34.27 28.40
CA LEU A 100 18.72 33.87 27.06
C LEU A 100 17.54 33.39 26.21
N THR A 101 16.55 32.73 26.81
CA THR A 101 15.31 32.35 26.13
C THR A 101 14.56 33.58 25.62
N HIS A 102 14.32 34.58 26.49
CA HIS A 102 13.67 35.83 26.12
C HIS A 102 14.48 36.61 25.07
N LEU A 103 15.81 36.63 25.17
CA LEU A 103 16.69 37.28 24.18
C LEU A 103 16.56 36.61 22.81
N ILE A 104 16.55 35.28 22.76
CA ILE A 104 16.37 34.52 21.52
C ILE A 104 14.98 34.77 20.93
N GLU A 105 13.94 34.83 21.76
CA GLU A 105 12.58 35.18 21.34
C GLU A 105 12.50 36.61 20.79
N ALA A 106 13.12 37.59 21.45
CA ALA A 106 13.21 38.97 20.99
C ALA A 106 13.92 39.07 19.63
N ILE A 107 15.03 38.35 19.47
CA ILE A 107 15.78 38.29 18.20
C ILE A 107 14.90 37.67 17.10
N ARG A 108 14.19 36.58 17.39
CA ARG A 108 13.29 35.94 16.43
C ARG A 108 12.11 36.83 16.04
N ALA A 109 11.56 37.58 17.00
CA ALA A 109 10.48 38.52 16.74
C ALA A 109 10.93 39.72 15.90
N ARG A 110 12.13 40.24 16.16
CA ARG A 110 12.73 41.35 15.39
C ARG A 110 13.18 40.97 13.99
N GLY A 111 13.86 39.84 13.87
CA GLY A 111 14.32 39.32 12.57
C GLY A 111 13.21 38.64 11.77
N GLY A 112 11.94 38.87 12.14
CA GLY A 112 10.75 38.05 11.88
C GLY A 112 10.75 37.31 10.56
N GLY A 113 11.44 36.16 10.49
CA GLY A 113 11.61 35.33 9.29
C GLY A 113 12.07 36.03 8.00
N ARG A 114 12.14 37.38 7.96
CA ARG A 114 12.31 38.22 6.79
C ARG A 114 13.13 39.44 7.16
N LEU A 115 14.18 39.70 6.38
CA LEU A 115 15.01 40.89 6.46
C LEU A 115 14.88 41.67 5.14
N SER A 116 14.34 42.87 5.17
CA SER A 116 14.25 43.73 3.99
C SER A 116 15.42 44.72 3.96
N LEU A 117 16.21 44.67 2.89
CA LEU A 117 17.40 45.49 2.68
C LEU A 117 17.12 46.80 1.91
N GLY A 118 15.90 46.97 1.39
CA GLY A 118 15.54 48.11 0.54
C GLY A 118 15.90 47.90 -0.94
N LEU A 119 16.12 49.01 -1.66
CA LEU A 119 16.36 49.01 -3.09
C LEU A 119 17.86 48.99 -3.42
N ILE A 120 18.28 48.09 -4.30
CA ILE A 120 19.64 48.07 -4.85
C ILE A 120 19.85 49.34 -5.69
N PRO A 121 20.91 50.12 -5.41
CA PRO A 121 21.18 51.34 -6.16
C PRO A 121 21.32 51.08 -7.66
N PRO A 122 20.61 51.81 -8.52
CA PRO A 122 20.87 51.76 -9.96
C PRO A 122 22.29 52.27 -10.23
N PRO A 123 22.96 51.78 -11.30
CA PRO A 123 24.23 52.38 -11.72
C PRO A 123 24.00 53.87 -11.99
N GLY A 124 24.94 54.71 -11.52
CA GLY A 124 24.82 56.16 -11.62
C GLY A 124 24.49 56.60 -13.05
N ALA A 125 23.58 57.57 -13.18
CA ALA A 125 23.00 58.06 -14.44
C ALA A 125 24.00 58.62 -15.49
N ALA A 126 25.31 58.51 -15.26
CA ALA A 126 26.36 59.06 -16.10
C ALA A 126 26.72 58.22 -17.34
N GLU A 127 26.26 56.97 -17.44
CA GLU A 127 26.40 56.16 -18.66
C GLU A 127 25.04 55.57 -19.03
N SER A 128 24.10 56.46 -19.32
CA SER A 128 22.88 56.13 -20.05
C SER A 128 23.26 55.84 -21.51
N GLN A 129 23.99 54.76 -21.77
CA GLN A 129 23.91 54.16 -23.09
C GLN A 129 22.46 53.72 -23.24
N GLU A 130 21.74 54.37 -24.17
CA GLU A 130 20.57 53.79 -24.80
C GLU A 130 20.99 52.43 -25.37
N VAL A 131 21.00 51.40 -24.52
CA VAL A 131 21.19 50.04 -24.99
C VAL A 131 19.87 49.69 -25.65
N VAL A 132 19.82 49.96 -26.96
CA VAL A 132 18.76 49.54 -27.86
C VAL A 132 18.50 48.06 -27.55
N PRO A 133 17.34 47.72 -26.96
CA PRO A 133 17.06 46.34 -26.61
C PRO A 133 17.05 45.55 -27.91
N SER A 134 17.86 44.48 -27.98
CA SER A 134 17.84 43.51 -29.07
C SER A 134 16.39 43.26 -29.47
N THR A 135 16.09 43.43 -30.77
CA THR A 135 14.75 43.25 -31.31
C THR A 135 14.28 41.80 -31.30
N ASP A 136 15.18 40.88 -31.01
CA ASP A 136 14.96 39.45 -31.17
C ASP A 136 14.78 38.77 -29.82
N LEU A 137 13.78 37.88 -29.77
CA LEU A 137 13.56 37.01 -28.62
C LEU A 137 14.77 36.07 -28.48
N PRO A 138 15.43 36.01 -27.31
CA PRO A 138 16.64 35.21 -27.14
C PRO A 138 16.41 33.70 -27.22
N VAL A 139 15.15 33.25 -27.22
CA VAL A 139 14.76 31.83 -27.20
C VAL A 139 13.76 31.57 -28.32
N ALA A 140 13.95 30.48 -29.05
CA ALA A 140 13.04 30.10 -30.13
C ALA A 140 11.67 29.65 -29.58
N VAL A 141 10.61 29.94 -30.34
CA VAL A 141 9.27 29.39 -30.08
C VAL A 141 9.11 28.11 -30.89
N LYS A 142 8.89 26.98 -30.22
CA LYS A 142 8.63 25.70 -30.88
C LYS A 142 7.37 25.81 -31.72
N ASP A 143 7.50 25.49 -33.00
CA ASP A 143 6.40 25.51 -33.97
C ASP A 143 5.60 26.83 -33.91
N GLY A 144 6.28 27.98 -33.82
CA GLY A 144 5.60 29.25 -33.59
C GLY A 144 6.43 30.50 -33.88
N THR A 145 5.81 31.64 -33.62
CA THR A 145 6.41 32.98 -33.80
C THR A 145 6.22 33.81 -32.54
N ALA A 146 7.10 34.78 -32.31
CA ALA A 146 6.97 35.74 -31.22
C ALA A 146 6.84 37.16 -31.75
N ARG A 147 5.98 37.95 -31.11
CA ARG A 147 5.82 39.38 -31.38
C ARG A 147 6.01 40.18 -30.10
N ARG A 148 6.91 41.16 -30.15
CA ARG A 148 7.12 42.12 -29.06
C ARG A 148 5.90 43.03 -28.89
N ARG A 149 5.50 43.30 -27.65
CA ARG A 149 4.36 44.18 -27.31
C ARG A 149 4.80 45.50 -26.68
N LYS A 150 5.15 45.49 -25.39
CA LYS A 150 5.47 46.69 -24.60
C LYS A 150 6.72 46.46 -23.76
N ALA A 151 7.55 47.49 -23.65
CA ALA A 151 8.68 47.56 -22.74
C ALA A 151 8.38 48.54 -21.61
N GLY A 152 8.86 48.27 -20.40
CA GLY A 152 8.72 49.16 -19.24
C GLY A 152 9.70 48.84 -18.13
N LEU A 153 9.73 49.70 -17.11
CA LEU A 153 10.51 49.51 -15.89
C LEU A 153 9.67 48.85 -14.82
N ALA A 154 10.28 47.92 -14.08
CA ALA A 154 9.67 47.23 -12.97
C ALA A 154 10.66 47.08 -11.82
N ALA A 155 10.16 47.08 -10.59
CA ALA A 155 10.94 46.78 -9.39
C ALA A 155 10.60 45.36 -8.92
N HIS A 156 11.57 44.46 -9.04
CA HIS A 156 11.40 43.05 -8.70
C HIS A 156 11.95 42.79 -7.28
N PRO A 157 11.20 42.07 -6.43
CA PRO A 157 11.71 41.54 -5.18
C PRO A 157 12.70 40.42 -5.48
N ILE A 158 13.88 40.51 -4.89
CA ILE A 158 14.91 39.49 -4.97
C ILE A 158 15.27 39.04 -3.56
N GLY A 159 15.71 37.80 -3.40
CA GLY A 159 16.06 37.33 -2.08
C GLY A 159 16.78 35.99 -2.03
N ARG A 160 17.26 35.68 -0.83
CA ARG A 160 17.92 34.42 -0.48
C ARG A 160 17.38 33.85 0.82
N LEU A 161 17.29 32.54 0.90
CA LEU A 161 16.85 31.81 2.06
C LEU A 161 18.04 31.22 2.81
N LEU A 162 18.15 31.57 4.09
CA LEU A 162 19.00 30.87 5.04
C LEU A 162 18.18 29.77 5.69
N ALA A 163 18.67 28.54 5.64
CA ALA A 163 17.99 27.39 6.21
C ALA A 163 18.95 26.48 6.97
N ARG A 164 18.49 25.93 8.09
CA ARG A 164 19.19 24.83 8.78
C ARG A 164 18.78 23.52 8.11
N VAL A 165 19.75 22.81 7.54
CA VAL A 165 19.58 21.50 6.91
C VAL A 165 20.11 20.42 7.86
N VAL A 166 19.22 19.52 8.25
CA VAL A 166 19.51 18.38 9.15
C VAL A 166 19.42 17.09 8.35
N LEU A 167 20.54 16.38 8.20
CA LEU A 167 20.61 15.08 7.54
C LEU A 167 20.59 13.97 8.60
N ARG A 168 19.64 13.04 8.48
CA ARG A 168 19.48 11.89 9.40
C ARG A 168 19.59 10.58 8.63
N ALA A 169 20.38 9.65 9.15
CA ALA A 169 20.40 8.26 8.69
C ALA A 169 20.86 7.35 9.84
N GLY A 170 20.06 6.33 10.18
CA GLY A 170 20.35 5.51 11.35
C GLY A 170 20.32 6.34 12.64
N ALA A 171 21.37 6.22 13.45
CA ALA A 171 21.56 7.02 14.65
C ALA A 171 22.31 8.34 14.42
N ALA A 172 22.93 8.54 13.26
CA ALA A 172 23.77 9.71 13.04
C ALA A 172 23.01 10.86 12.39
N VAL A 173 23.32 12.06 12.89
CA VAL A 173 22.69 13.34 12.57
C VAL A 173 23.78 14.33 12.22
N GLU A 174 23.62 15.02 11.10
CA GLU A 174 24.50 16.10 10.66
C GLU A 174 23.65 17.37 10.47
N GLU A 175 24.10 18.49 11.02
CA GLU A 175 23.42 19.79 10.90
C GLU A 175 24.36 20.83 10.27
N ALA A 176 23.84 21.63 9.34
CA ALA A 176 24.51 22.87 8.97
C ALA A 176 23.52 23.94 8.52
N VAL A 177 23.94 25.19 8.56
CA VAL A 177 23.24 26.32 7.94
C VAL A 177 23.69 26.39 6.49
N VAL A 178 22.73 26.42 5.57
CA VAL A 178 22.93 26.50 4.13
C VAL A 178 22.18 27.71 3.60
N GLU A 179 22.84 28.46 2.72
CA GLU A 179 22.28 29.63 2.07
C GLU A 179 21.90 29.28 0.63
N SER A 180 20.69 29.66 0.21
CA SER A 180 20.34 29.62 -1.20
C SER A 180 21.11 30.69 -1.97
N ASP A 181 21.20 30.52 -3.29
CA ASP A 181 21.55 31.62 -4.18
C ASP A 181 20.50 32.75 -4.12
N VAL A 182 20.80 33.89 -4.74
CA VAL A 182 19.86 35.01 -4.86
C VAL A 182 18.92 34.76 -6.04
N PHE A 183 17.62 34.80 -5.78
CA PHE A 183 16.57 34.60 -6.76
C PHE A 183 15.74 35.86 -6.93
N ASP A 184 15.26 36.11 -8.14
CA ASP A 184 14.10 36.96 -8.37
C ASP A 184 12.85 36.21 -7.86
N LEU A 185 12.25 36.73 -6.80
CA LEU A 185 11.12 36.10 -6.11
C LEU A 185 9.83 36.19 -6.92
N SER A 186 9.76 37.06 -7.94
CA SER A 186 8.60 37.15 -8.84
C SER A 186 8.67 36.13 -9.96
N THR A 187 9.85 35.86 -10.50
CA THR A 187 10.00 34.97 -11.66
C THR A 187 10.54 33.59 -11.32
N GLY A 188 11.21 33.44 -10.18
CA GLY A 188 11.91 32.22 -9.77
C GLY A 188 13.28 32.05 -10.45
N THR A 189 13.78 33.06 -11.17
CA THR A 189 15.09 32.99 -11.82
C THR A 189 16.22 33.22 -10.84
N ARG A 190 17.26 32.38 -10.89
CA ARG A 190 18.53 32.66 -10.24
C ARG A 190 19.19 33.87 -10.89
N LEU A 191 19.61 34.84 -10.08
CA LEU A 191 20.26 36.05 -10.57
C LEU A 191 21.74 35.83 -10.86
N GLY A 192 22.28 36.64 -11.77
CA GLY A 192 23.70 36.63 -12.13
C GLY A 192 24.60 37.14 -11.00
N ALA A 193 25.90 36.88 -11.12
CA ALA A 193 26.90 37.19 -10.11
C ALA A 193 26.95 38.68 -9.74
N ASP A 194 26.80 39.59 -10.72
CA ASP A 194 26.85 41.04 -10.50
C ASP A 194 25.77 41.51 -9.50
N VAL A 195 24.51 41.12 -9.74
CA VAL A 195 23.38 41.48 -8.87
C VAL A 195 23.49 40.77 -7.51
N ALA A 196 23.94 39.52 -7.50
CA ALA A 196 24.16 38.77 -6.27
C ALA A 196 25.25 39.39 -5.39
N SER A 197 26.33 39.92 -5.98
CA SER A 197 27.40 40.62 -5.25
C SER A 197 26.87 41.91 -4.61
N LEU A 198 26.10 42.71 -5.34
CA LEU A 198 25.51 43.93 -4.78
C LEU A 198 24.48 43.66 -3.69
N PHE A 199 23.71 42.57 -3.83
CA PHE A 199 22.83 42.10 -2.76
C PHE A 199 23.62 41.79 -1.48
N GLN A 200 24.76 41.11 -1.61
CA GLN A 200 25.65 40.81 -0.47
C GLN A 200 26.30 42.08 0.11
N ASP A 201 26.68 43.04 -0.72
CA ASP A 201 27.21 44.33 -0.26
C ASP A 201 26.17 45.13 0.53
N LEU A 202 24.92 45.10 0.08
CA LEU A 202 23.79 45.72 0.77
C LEU A 202 23.50 45.03 2.12
N GLU A 203 23.52 43.69 2.14
CA GLU A 203 23.33 42.90 3.36
C GLU A 203 24.46 43.14 4.38
N ALA A 204 25.70 43.26 3.89
CA ALA A 204 26.86 43.58 4.70
C ALA A 204 26.98 45.06 5.08
N GLN A 205 26.00 45.90 4.70
CA GLN A 205 25.98 47.35 4.92
C GLN A 205 27.20 48.08 4.35
N ARG A 206 27.83 47.51 3.31
CA ARG A 206 28.93 48.17 2.57
C ARG A 206 28.41 49.25 1.63
N VAL A 207 27.14 49.16 1.24
CA VAL A 207 26.44 50.10 0.38
C VAL A 207 25.12 50.48 1.04
N ALA A 208 24.72 51.75 0.95
CA ALA A 208 23.43 52.22 1.44
C ALA A 208 22.31 51.89 0.42
N PRO A 209 21.09 51.54 0.88
CA PRO A 209 19.96 51.35 -0.01
C PRO A 209 19.63 52.65 -0.74
N ALA A 210 19.20 52.54 -2.00
CA ALA A 210 18.71 53.70 -2.74
C ALA A 210 17.36 54.19 -2.20
N ASP A 211 17.13 55.49 -2.35
CA ASP A 211 15.86 56.13 -2.05
C ASP A 211 14.75 55.55 -2.96
N PRO A 212 13.67 54.97 -2.41
CA PRO A 212 12.54 54.49 -3.20
C PRO A 212 11.93 55.56 -4.12
N ASP A 213 11.97 56.82 -3.71
CA ASP A 213 11.39 57.95 -4.46
C ASP A 213 12.28 58.41 -5.63
N ALA A 214 13.49 57.85 -5.76
CA ALA A 214 14.40 58.16 -6.86
C ALA A 214 13.99 57.56 -8.22
N ILE A 215 12.96 56.69 -8.28
CA ILE A 215 12.50 56.05 -9.54
C ILE A 215 10.97 56.21 -9.70
N PRO A 216 10.50 57.35 -10.24
CA PRO A 216 9.09 57.71 -10.22
C PRO A 216 8.12 56.85 -11.09
N ASP A 217 8.60 55.89 -11.90
CA ASP A 217 7.75 55.18 -12.89
C ASP A 217 7.89 53.64 -12.93
N ALA A 218 8.58 53.02 -11.96
CA ALA A 218 8.77 51.56 -11.96
C ALA A 218 7.57 50.83 -11.31
N ALA A 219 6.94 49.90 -12.05
CA ALA A 219 5.87 49.08 -11.51
C ALA A 219 6.41 48.08 -10.46
N LEU A 220 5.80 48.03 -9.28
CA LEU A 220 6.11 47.03 -8.26
C LEU A 220 5.57 45.66 -8.67
N VAL A 221 6.44 44.67 -8.74
CA VAL A 221 6.04 43.29 -9.07
C VAL A 221 5.93 42.48 -7.79
N PRO A 222 4.80 41.81 -7.52
CA PRO A 222 4.66 40.98 -6.33
C PRO A 222 5.53 39.72 -6.45
N PRO A 223 6.05 39.20 -5.33
CA PRO A 223 6.69 37.88 -5.32
C PRO A 223 5.65 36.78 -5.61
N ARG A 224 6.11 35.58 -5.97
CA ARG A 224 5.25 34.39 -6.11
C ARG A 224 4.62 34.00 -4.77
N GLU A 225 3.60 33.15 -4.85
CA GLU A 225 2.97 32.56 -3.67
C GLU A 225 4.02 31.82 -2.80
N PRO A 226 3.90 31.89 -1.46
CA PRO A 226 4.90 31.34 -0.54
C PRO A 226 5.26 29.87 -0.80
N ASP A 227 4.29 29.03 -1.16
CA ASP A 227 4.50 27.60 -1.42
C ASP A 227 5.30 27.34 -2.70
N GLU A 228 5.19 28.22 -3.70
CA GLU A 228 5.99 28.15 -4.93
C GLU A 228 7.42 28.61 -4.66
N LEU A 229 7.58 29.73 -3.95
CA LEU A 229 8.88 30.25 -3.53
C LEU A 229 9.65 29.21 -2.73
N LEU A 230 8.99 28.59 -1.75
CA LEU A 230 9.61 27.58 -0.90
C LEU A 230 10.08 26.38 -1.72
N ARG A 231 9.27 25.91 -2.69
CA ARG A 231 9.67 24.82 -3.59
C ARG A 231 10.92 25.17 -4.42
N LEU A 232 10.98 26.37 -4.97
CA LEU A 232 12.13 26.85 -5.74
C LEU A 232 13.40 26.93 -4.87
N LEU A 233 13.29 27.58 -3.71
CA LEU A 233 14.42 27.79 -2.80
C LEU A 233 14.92 26.47 -2.19
N ILE A 234 14.02 25.55 -1.81
CA ILE A 234 14.39 24.20 -1.36
C ILE A 234 15.09 23.43 -2.47
N GLY A 235 14.65 23.58 -3.73
CA GLY A 235 15.32 22.98 -4.89
C GLY A 235 16.80 23.37 -4.97
N ASN A 236 17.11 24.66 -4.80
CA ASN A 236 18.48 25.15 -4.78
C ASN A 236 19.24 24.72 -3.52
N LEU A 237 18.61 24.72 -2.34
CA LEU A 237 19.24 24.21 -1.11
C LEU A 237 19.62 22.72 -1.23
N ARG A 238 18.83 21.94 -1.98
CA ARG A 238 19.16 20.54 -2.29
C ARG A 238 20.39 20.44 -3.19
N GLU A 239 20.51 21.29 -4.21
CA GLU A 239 21.71 21.36 -5.06
C GLU A 239 22.94 21.74 -4.24
N LYS A 240 22.84 22.77 -3.38
CA LYS A 240 23.92 23.20 -2.47
C LYS A 240 24.32 22.12 -1.46
N SER A 241 23.39 21.26 -1.08
CA SER A 241 23.62 20.17 -0.12
C SER A 241 23.94 18.84 -0.79
N ALA A 242 24.04 18.77 -2.12
CA ALA A 242 24.14 17.52 -2.86
C ALA A 242 25.35 16.68 -2.45
N GLU A 243 26.53 17.30 -2.32
CA GLU A 243 27.76 16.62 -1.89
C GLU A 243 27.63 16.04 -0.47
N ARG A 244 27.04 16.81 0.47
CA ARG A 244 26.80 16.36 1.85
C ARG A 244 25.81 15.21 1.91
N VAL A 245 24.73 15.31 1.14
CA VAL A 245 23.74 14.23 1.02
C VAL A 245 24.38 12.97 0.44
N ALA A 246 25.19 13.09 -0.62
CA ALA A 246 25.89 11.96 -1.23
C ALA A 246 26.89 11.31 -0.26
N ALA A 247 27.69 12.11 0.45
CA ALA A 247 28.60 11.62 1.48
C ALA A 247 27.85 10.89 2.60
N ARG A 248 26.70 11.43 3.03
CA ARG A 248 25.85 10.81 4.04
C ARG A 248 25.20 9.51 3.56
N GLN A 249 24.79 9.45 2.30
CA GLN A 249 24.25 8.24 1.66
C GLN A 249 25.32 7.15 1.63
N ALA A 250 26.53 7.45 1.15
CA ALA A 250 27.63 6.51 1.12
C ALA A 250 27.98 5.96 2.53
N ALA A 251 28.01 6.83 3.54
CA ALA A 251 28.24 6.41 4.92
C ALA A 251 27.09 5.52 5.46
N ALA A 252 25.83 5.88 5.17
CA ALA A 252 24.67 5.10 5.59
C ALA A 252 24.61 3.72 4.91
N GLU A 253 25.01 3.63 3.64
CA GLU A 253 25.13 2.38 2.89
C GLU A 253 26.18 1.44 3.49
N GLN A 254 27.33 1.98 3.92
CA GLN A 254 28.35 1.18 4.59
C GLN A 254 27.86 0.65 5.95
N GLU A 255 27.19 1.49 6.74
CA GLU A 255 26.67 1.09 8.06
C GLU A 255 25.52 0.08 7.96
N VAL A 256 24.57 0.29 7.03
CA VAL A 256 23.49 -0.67 6.82
C VAL A 256 24.03 -2.01 6.31
N ALA A 257 25.05 -2.01 5.44
CA ALA A 257 25.66 -3.26 4.98
C ALA A 257 26.30 -4.04 6.14
N LYS A 258 26.97 -3.36 7.08
CA LYS A 258 27.53 -4.00 8.29
C LYS A 258 26.43 -4.60 9.17
N GLU A 259 25.36 -3.84 9.44
CA GLU A 259 24.25 -4.31 10.27
C GLU A 259 23.46 -5.44 9.62
N LEU A 260 23.20 -5.37 8.31
CA LEU A 260 22.57 -6.46 7.57
C LEU A 260 23.44 -7.72 7.62
N GLY A 261 24.76 -7.60 7.41
CA GLY A 261 25.66 -8.75 7.53
C GLY A 261 25.68 -9.37 8.94
N ARG A 262 25.51 -8.55 9.99
CA ARG A 262 25.35 -9.03 11.38
C ARG A 262 24.00 -9.74 11.57
N LEU A 263 22.91 -9.17 11.08
CA LEU A 263 21.57 -9.78 11.13
C LEU A 263 21.55 -11.11 10.39
N ASP A 264 22.10 -11.16 9.18
CA ASP A 264 22.16 -12.36 8.35
C ASP A 264 22.91 -13.49 9.08
N ARG A 265 24.06 -13.21 9.70
CA ARG A 265 24.80 -14.20 10.50
C ARG A 265 24.01 -14.69 11.72
N TYR A 266 23.33 -13.79 12.42
CA TYR A 266 22.52 -14.12 13.59
C TYR A 266 21.31 -15.00 13.24
N PHE A 267 20.58 -14.66 12.18
CA PHE A 267 19.44 -15.47 11.75
C PHE A 267 19.89 -16.79 11.11
N ALA A 268 21.02 -16.82 10.41
CA ALA A 268 21.60 -18.05 9.90
C ALA A 268 21.98 -19.02 11.03
N SER A 269 22.58 -18.54 12.13
CA SER A 269 22.89 -19.41 13.28
C SER A 269 21.63 -19.94 13.94
N ILE A 270 20.60 -19.09 14.11
CA ILE A 270 19.33 -19.54 14.68
C ILE A 270 18.66 -20.59 13.80
N LEU A 271 18.62 -20.38 12.48
CA LEU A 271 18.01 -21.32 11.54
C LEU A 271 18.74 -22.67 11.49
N ALA A 272 20.07 -22.67 11.68
CA ALA A 272 20.86 -23.91 11.72
C ALA A 272 20.45 -24.83 12.88
N ASP A 273 19.97 -24.26 13.99
CA ASP A 273 19.56 -25.00 15.19
C ASP A 273 18.09 -25.45 15.14
N LYS A 274 17.35 -25.17 14.05
CA LYS A 274 15.92 -25.47 13.93
C LYS A 274 15.64 -26.60 12.95
N SER A 275 14.92 -27.62 13.43
CA SER A 275 14.49 -28.77 12.62
C SER A 275 13.01 -28.71 12.20
N ASP A 276 12.21 -27.85 12.83
CA ASP A 276 10.79 -27.67 12.50
C ASP A 276 10.60 -26.69 11.31
N PRO A 277 9.98 -27.12 10.20
CA PRO A 277 9.70 -26.26 9.05
C PRO A 277 8.82 -25.04 9.34
N ASP A 278 7.90 -25.12 10.32
CA ASP A 278 6.99 -24.01 10.63
C ASP A 278 7.68 -22.91 11.43
N GLU A 279 8.53 -23.30 12.39
CA GLU A 279 9.43 -22.37 13.08
C GLU A 279 10.42 -21.72 12.11
N ALA A 280 11.00 -22.49 11.19
CA ALA A 280 11.94 -21.96 10.19
C ALA A 280 11.29 -20.91 9.28
N ARG A 281 10.05 -21.14 8.83
CA ARG A 281 9.28 -20.16 8.04
C ARG A 281 9.01 -18.88 8.83
N THR A 282 8.63 -19.01 10.10
CA THR A 282 8.35 -17.85 10.98
C THR A 282 9.61 -17.01 11.21
N ILE A 283 10.75 -17.65 11.46
CA ILE A 283 12.03 -16.98 11.67
C ILE A 283 12.50 -16.27 10.38
N THR A 284 12.30 -16.90 9.22
CA THR A 284 12.63 -16.30 7.91
C THR A 284 11.81 -15.03 7.66
N ALA A 285 10.49 -15.07 7.90
CA ALA A 285 9.65 -13.89 7.76
C ALA A 285 10.07 -12.75 8.72
N LEU A 286 10.48 -13.08 9.94
CA LEU A 286 11.02 -12.10 10.89
C LEU A 286 12.35 -11.51 10.40
N HIS A 287 13.24 -12.32 9.84
CA HIS A 287 14.51 -11.87 9.26
C HIS A 287 14.30 -10.88 8.12
N GLU A 288 13.41 -11.20 7.17
CA GLU A 288 13.06 -10.30 6.06
C GLU A 288 12.46 -8.98 6.55
N ARG A 289 11.58 -9.04 7.55
CA ARG A 289 11.02 -7.85 8.19
C ARG A 289 12.10 -6.98 8.82
N ARG A 290 13.01 -7.57 9.62
CA ARG A 290 14.11 -6.84 10.28
C ARG A 290 15.06 -6.21 9.27
N ARG A 291 15.38 -6.92 8.19
CA ARG A 291 16.17 -6.40 7.07
C ARG A 291 15.53 -5.15 6.47
N THR A 292 14.22 -5.22 6.22
CA THR A 292 13.45 -4.09 5.68
C THR A 292 13.40 -2.90 6.64
N GLU A 293 13.22 -3.16 7.95
CA GLU A 293 13.26 -2.13 9.00
C GLU A 293 14.62 -1.42 9.04
N GLU A 294 15.73 -2.17 8.97
CA GLU A 294 17.08 -1.60 9.05
C GLU A 294 17.45 -0.79 7.81
N VAL A 295 17.07 -1.26 6.62
CA VAL A 295 17.19 -0.48 5.37
C VAL A 295 16.41 0.82 5.46
N ARG A 296 15.15 0.76 5.92
CA ARG A 296 14.32 1.96 6.09
C ARG A 296 14.91 2.95 7.09
N ARG A 297 15.51 2.46 8.18
CA ARG A 297 16.15 3.28 9.22
C ARG A 297 17.37 4.04 8.69
N HIS A 298 18.12 3.43 7.77
CA HIS A 298 19.31 4.01 7.15
C HIS A 298 19.04 4.86 5.91
N GLN A 299 17.77 4.97 5.47
CA GLN A 299 17.42 5.94 4.43
C GLN A 299 17.74 7.36 4.89
N VAL A 300 18.54 8.07 4.09
CA VAL A 300 18.91 9.46 4.36
C VAL A 300 17.68 10.35 4.24
N LYS A 301 17.35 11.06 5.31
CA LYS A 301 16.30 12.07 5.36
C LYS A 301 16.90 13.43 5.61
N ALA A 302 16.59 14.39 4.74
CA ALA A 302 16.93 15.80 4.93
C ALA A 302 15.72 16.55 5.48
N ILE A 303 15.88 17.23 6.60
CA ILE A 303 14.89 18.12 7.19
C ILE A 303 15.40 19.54 7.02
N VAL A 304 14.63 20.40 6.35
CA VAL A 304 14.97 21.80 6.09
C VAL A 304 14.14 22.68 7.02
N HIS A 305 14.80 23.47 7.85
CA HIS A 305 14.18 24.48 8.70
C HIS A 305 14.54 25.87 8.16
N PRO A 306 13.60 26.57 7.49
CA PRO A 306 13.77 27.97 7.11
C PRO A 306 14.11 28.81 8.34
N LEU A 307 15.18 29.60 8.28
CA LEU A 307 15.61 30.49 9.36
C LEU A 307 15.24 31.93 9.04
N GLN A 308 15.63 32.41 7.86
CA GLN A 308 15.44 33.80 7.46
C GLN A 308 15.46 33.95 5.93
N LEU A 309 14.53 34.72 5.41
CA LEU A 309 14.49 35.17 4.02
C LEU A 309 15.01 36.61 3.96
N VAL A 310 16.17 36.82 3.35
CA VAL A 310 16.70 38.16 3.12
C VAL A 310 16.19 38.64 1.78
N GLU A 311 15.59 39.82 1.73
CA GLU A 311 14.92 40.38 0.56
C GLU A 311 15.46 41.79 0.26
N ALA A 312 15.58 42.10 -1.03
CA ALA A 312 15.87 43.43 -1.55
C ALA A 312 15.00 43.67 -2.79
N ARG A 313 15.08 44.87 -3.37
CA ARG A 313 14.49 45.16 -4.67
C ARG A 313 15.56 45.49 -5.68
N VAL A 314 15.37 45.09 -6.93
CA VAL A 314 16.21 45.49 -8.06
C VAL A 314 15.33 46.05 -9.17
N LEU A 315 15.82 47.09 -9.84
CA LEU A 315 15.18 47.58 -11.05
C LEU A 315 15.48 46.66 -12.22
N VAL A 316 14.44 46.31 -12.96
CA VAL A 316 14.54 45.53 -14.18
C VAL A 316 13.82 46.25 -15.31
N GLN A 317 14.38 46.15 -16.52
CA GLN A 317 13.62 46.36 -17.74
C GLN A 317 12.86 45.09 -18.05
N ARG A 318 11.57 45.23 -18.35
CA ARG A 318 10.66 44.13 -18.68
C ARG A 318 10.06 44.35 -20.06
N VAL A 319 10.07 43.32 -20.89
CA VAL A 319 9.45 43.30 -22.23
C VAL A 319 8.47 42.16 -22.31
N GLU A 320 7.22 42.47 -22.63
CA GLU A 320 6.19 41.47 -22.89
C GLU A 320 6.22 41.00 -24.35
N TRP A 321 6.13 39.69 -24.51
CA TRP A 321 6.09 38.97 -25.76
C TRP A 321 4.78 38.22 -25.90
N GLU A 322 4.15 38.36 -27.06
CA GLU A 322 3.04 37.50 -27.48
C GLU A 322 3.61 36.38 -28.34
N LEU A 323 3.47 35.15 -27.87
CA LEU A 323 3.81 33.95 -28.61
C LEU A 323 2.59 33.50 -29.40
N LYS A 324 2.80 32.96 -30.60
CA LYS A 324 1.76 32.35 -31.41
C LYS A 324 2.23 30.98 -31.91
N SER A 325 1.45 29.93 -31.66
CA SER A 325 1.73 28.60 -32.19
C SER A 325 1.30 28.46 -33.66
N ALA A 326 1.78 27.42 -34.32
CA ALA A 326 1.38 27.05 -35.67
C ALA A 326 -0.14 26.80 -35.79
N ARG A 327 -0.78 26.36 -34.71
CA ARG A 327 -2.24 26.17 -34.63
C ARG A 327 -3.00 27.45 -34.25
N GLY A 328 -2.33 28.59 -34.19
CA GLY A 328 -2.94 29.90 -33.94
C GLY A 328 -3.22 30.25 -32.48
N ARG A 329 -2.84 29.37 -31.53
CA ARG A 329 -2.93 29.65 -30.08
C ARG A 329 -1.98 30.76 -29.70
N LYS A 330 -2.36 31.57 -28.72
CA LYS A 330 -1.53 32.68 -28.25
C LYS A 330 -1.11 32.45 -26.81
N ALA A 331 0.08 32.90 -26.44
CA ALA A 331 0.50 32.97 -25.04
C ALA A 331 1.26 34.25 -24.78
N ARG A 332 1.39 34.63 -23.51
CA ARG A 332 2.20 35.79 -23.10
C ARG A 332 3.34 35.35 -22.21
N LEU A 333 4.49 35.98 -22.41
CA LEU A 333 5.69 35.76 -21.63
C LEU A 333 6.45 37.07 -21.50
N ALA A 334 7.25 37.19 -20.46
CA ALA A 334 8.09 38.37 -20.25
C ALA A 334 9.56 37.98 -20.31
N ALA A 335 10.31 38.76 -21.08
CA ALA A 335 11.76 38.82 -20.98
C ALA A 335 12.12 39.97 -20.04
N GLN A 336 13.19 39.81 -19.27
CA GLN A 336 13.60 40.81 -18.31
C GLN A 336 15.12 40.94 -18.23
N ARG A 337 15.58 42.12 -17.83
CA ARG A 337 16.99 42.43 -17.67
C ARG A 337 17.18 43.36 -16.46
N PRO A 338 17.91 42.94 -15.41
CA PRO A 338 18.35 43.84 -14.36
C PRO A 338 19.09 45.05 -14.93
N LEU A 339 18.79 46.24 -14.43
CA LEU A 339 19.49 47.46 -14.83
C LEU A 339 20.89 47.60 -14.24
N VAL A 340 21.27 46.67 -13.38
CA VAL A 340 22.55 46.70 -12.67
C VAL A 340 23.45 45.57 -13.18
N GLY A 341 24.71 45.89 -13.41
CA GLY A 341 25.70 44.95 -13.95
C GLY A 341 25.59 44.73 -15.46
N THR A 342 26.23 43.67 -15.95
CA THR A 342 26.30 43.30 -17.38
C THR A 342 25.15 42.39 -17.82
N ALA A 343 24.01 42.46 -17.13
CA ALA A 343 22.98 41.44 -17.21
C ALA A 343 22.40 41.29 -18.64
N ALA A 344 22.36 40.04 -19.12
CA ALA A 344 21.68 39.70 -20.36
C ALA A 344 20.15 39.67 -20.18
N TRP A 345 19.42 39.73 -21.30
CA TRP A 345 17.99 39.44 -21.29
C TRP A 345 17.75 37.99 -20.89
N THR A 346 16.91 37.79 -19.87
CA THR A 346 16.51 36.46 -19.41
C THR A 346 15.01 36.26 -19.63
N ILE A 347 14.64 35.03 -19.93
CA ILE A 347 13.26 34.56 -19.97
C ILE A 347 13.15 33.43 -18.97
N ALA A 348 12.12 33.46 -18.15
CA ALA A 348 11.83 32.42 -17.18
C ALA A 348 10.60 31.64 -17.61
N CYS A 349 10.63 30.32 -17.48
CA CYS A 349 9.40 29.54 -17.52
C CYS A 349 8.51 29.95 -16.34
N PRO A 350 7.23 30.33 -16.54
CA PRO A 350 6.31 30.64 -15.46
C PRO A 350 6.10 29.44 -14.51
N HIS A 351 6.21 28.22 -15.04
CA HIS A 351 5.99 27.00 -14.25
C HIS A 351 7.23 26.61 -13.41
N CYS A 352 8.44 26.58 -13.98
CA CYS A 352 9.64 26.11 -13.24
C CYS A 352 10.67 27.18 -12.89
N GLY A 353 10.52 28.42 -13.36
CA GLY A 353 11.48 29.52 -13.15
C GLY A 353 12.81 29.39 -13.90
N ARG A 354 13.05 28.26 -14.59
CA ARG A 354 14.28 28.00 -15.34
C ARG A 354 14.27 28.70 -16.71
N PRO A 355 15.45 29.04 -17.25
CA PRO A 355 15.57 29.52 -18.62
C PRO A 355 15.16 28.41 -19.61
N PRO A 356 14.21 28.67 -20.52
CA PRO A 356 13.76 27.71 -21.53
C PRO A 356 14.83 27.52 -22.61
N ALA A 357 15.02 26.28 -23.09
CA ALA A 357 15.76 26.04 -24.33
C ALA A 357 14.87 26.34 -25.55
N ALA A 358 13.57 26.05 -25.43
CA ALA A 358 12.54 26.50 -26.35
C ALA A 358 11.26 26.88 -25.60
N LEU A 359 10.50 27.82 -26.16
CA LEU A 359 9.20 28.23 -25.65
C LEU A 359 8.08 27.46 -26.35
N VAL A 360 7.13 26.99 -25.57
CA VAL A 360 6.01 26.18 -26.04
C VAL A 360 4.71 26.85 -25.62
N VAL A 361 3.77 26.94 -26.57
CA VAL A 361 2.43 27.47 -26.34
C VAL A 361 1.49 26.29 -26.06
N CYS A 362 1.04 26.20 -24.82
CA CYS A 362 0.04 25.23 -24.39
C CYS A 362 -1.27 25.43 -25.15
N ARG A 363 -2.04 24.35 -25.34
CA ARG A 363 -3.44 24.39 -25.83
C ARG A 363 -4.31 25.41 -25.08
N HIS A 364 -4.06 25.59 -23.78
CA HIS A 364 -4.75 26.56 -22.92
C HIS A 364 -4.07 27.94 -22.88
N GLU A 365 -3.29 28.30 -23.90
CA GLU A 365 -2.76 29.66 -24.08
C GLU A 365 -1.72 30.10 -23.02
N HIS A 366 -1.13 29.13 -22.34
CA HIS A 366 0.00 29.32 -21.43
C HIS A 366 1.35 29.17 -22.15
N GLY A 367 2.32 30.01 -21.80
CA GLY A 367 3.71 29.87 -22.24
C GLY A 367 4.51 29.04 -21.26
N ALA A 368 5.10 27.93 -21.71
CA ALA A 368 5.94 27.04 -20.91
C ALA A 368 7.30 26.80 -21.59
N CYS A 369 8.26 26.24 -20.84
CA CYS A 369 9.49 25.71 -21.45
C CYS A 369 9.26 24.31 -22.03
N ASP A 370 10.19 23.87 -22.87
CA ASP A 370 10.27 22.53 -23.41
C ASP A 370 10.24 21.43 -22.33
N ALA A 371 10.88 21.65 -21.18
CA ALA A 371 10.89 20.69 -20.07
C ALA A 371 9.56 20.64 -19.27
N CYS A 372 8.76 21.71 -19.30
CA CYS A 372 7.48 21.80 -18.59
C CYS A 372 6.28 21.63 -19.52
N SER A 373 6.52 21.22 -20.76
CA SER A 373 5.50 20.93 -21.74
C SER A 373 5.63 19.50 -22.26
N MET A 374 4.50 18.91 -22.62
CA MET A 374 4.40 17.58 -23.18
C MET A 374 3.50 17.62 -24.39
N ARG A 375 3.67 16.68 -25.32
CA ARG A 375 2.85 16.55 -26.51
C ARG A 375 1.82 15.46 -26.31
N CYS A 376 0.54 15.80 -26.38
CA CYS A 376 -0.54 14.85 -26.18
C CYS A 376 -0.50 13.74 -27.24
N SER A 377 -0.50 12.47 -26.82
CA SER A 377 -0.50 11.32 -27.72
C SER A 377 -1.78 11.19 -28.56
N VAL A 378 -2.88 11.81 -28.12
CA VAL A 378 -4.19 11.73 -28.79
C VAL A 378 -4.36 12.81 -29.87
N CYS A 379 -4.15 14.10 -29.55
CA CYS A 379 -4.35 15.21 -30.51
C CYS A 379 -3.07 15.86 -31.04
N ALA A 380 -1.91 15.39 -30.58
CA ALA A 380 -0.58 15.88 -30.93
C ALA A 380 -0.34 17.37 -30.63
N GLU A 381 -1.13 18.00 -29.76
CA GLU A 381 -0.88 19.37 -29.26
C GLU A 381 0.01 19.36 -28.03
N ASP A 382 0.79 20.43 -27.91
CA ASP A 382 1.58 20.67 -26.72
C ASP A 382 0.70 21.24 -25.59
N PHE A 383 0.92 20.77 -24.38
CA PHE A 383 0.27 21.23 -23.16
C PHE A 383 1.30 21.36 -22.03
N CYS A 384 1.08 22.30 -21.11
CA CYS A 384 1.96 22.43 -19.94
C CYS A 384 1.61 21.41 -18.85
N ALA A 385 2.52 21.21 -17.90
CA ALA A 385 2.37 20.22 -16.82
C ALA A 385 1.06 20.37 -16.00
N ASP A 386 0.45 21.55 -15.96
CA ASP A 386 -0.80 21.80 -15.22
C ASP A 386 -2.08 21.39 -15.99
N HIS A 387 -2.00 21.20 -17.32
CA HIS A 387 -3.17 21.01 -18.18
C HIS A 387 -3.19 19.64 -18.86
N GLY A 388 -2.97 18.59 -18.07
CA GLY A 388 -3.08 17.21 -18.51
C GLY A 388 -2.40 16.23 -17.56
N ILE A 389 -2.24 15.01 -18.04
CA ILE A 389 -1.61 13.92 -17.32
C ILE A 389 -0.27 13.59 -17.97
N ALA A 390 0.75 13.40 -17.13
CA ALA A 390 2.09 13.09 -17.62
C ALA A 390 2.21 11.67 -18.16
N ARG A 391 1.42 10.73 -17.63
CA ARG A 391 1.47 9.31 -17.98
C ARG A 391 0.07 8.70 -17.91
N CYS A 392 -0.43 8.19 -19.03
CA CYS A 392 -1.63 7.35 -19.03
C CYS A 392 -1.33 6.00 -18.38
N ARG A 393 -2.26 5.49 -17.57
CA ARG A 393 -2.14 4.18 -16.90
C ARG A 393 -1.89 2.98 -17.84
N VAL A 394 -2.21 3.11 -19.12
CA VAL A 394 -2.22 2.00 -20.09
C VAL A 394 -0.95 1.96 -20.93
N ASP A 395 -0.54 3.08 -21.55
CA ASP A 395 0.61 3.17 -22.46
C ASP A 395 1.74 4.09 -21.94
N GLU A 396 1.58 4.66 -20.75
CA GLU A 396 2.48 5.63 -20.11
C GLU A 396 2.69 6.93 -20.90
N GLN A 397 1.92 7.17 -21.97
CA GLN A 397 2.04 8.37 -22.79
C GLN A 397 1.29 9.56 -22.18
N PRO A 398 1.76 10.79 -22.39
CA PRO A 398 1.10 12.00 -21.88
C PRO A 398 -0.18 12.34 -22.66
N ALA A 399 -1.18 12.87 -21.97
CA ALA A 399 -2.43 13.34 -22.59
C ALA A 399 -2.86 14.68 -22.00
N CYS A 400 -3.33 15.61 -22.84
CA CYS A 400 -3.84 16.90 -22.36
C CYS A 400 -5.15 16.70 -21.57
N GLU A 401 -5.53 17.70 -20.78
CA GLU A 401 -6.71 17.68 -19.91
C GLU A 401 -8.00 17.24 -20.62
N GLU A 402 -8.22 17.68 -21.85
CA GLU A 402 -9.40 17.29 -22.65
C GLU A 402 -9.47 15.79 -22.94
N HIS A 403 -8.32 15.12 -23.03
CA HIS A 403 -8.22 13.67 -23.24
C HIS A 403 -7.94 12.93 -21.93
N ALA A 404 -7.64 13.61 -20.83
CA ALA A 404 -7.42 12.99 -19.54
C ALA A 404 -8.76 12.52 -18.94
N ARG A 405 -8.77 11.30 -18.39
CA ARG A 405 -9.91 10.65 -17.76
C ARG A 405 -9.46 9.97 -16.49
N VAL A 406 -10.34 9.83 -15.51
CA VAL A 406 -10.08 9.04 -14.29
C VAL A 406 -10.91 7.77 -14.35
N CYS A 407 -10.26 6.61 -14.26
CA CYS A 407 -10.95 5.32 -14.32
C CYS A 407 -11.79 5.09 -13.06
N GLN A 408 -13.09 4.82 -13.19
CA GLN A 408 -13.96 4.55 -12.02
C GLN A 408 -13.64 3.23 -11.30
N SER A 409 -12.91 2.32 -11.96
CA SER A 409 -12.54 1.03 -11.39
C SER A 409 -11.25 1.07 -10.57
N CYS A 410 -10.17 1.69 -11.08
CA CYS A 410 -8.87 1.73 -10.39
C CYS A 410 -8.47 3.12 -9.88
N ARG A 411 -9.26 4.16 -10.18
CA ARG A 411 -9.01 5.57 -9.83
C ARG A 411 -7.74 6.17 -10.41
N MET A 412 -7.08 5.47 -11.34
CA MET A 412 -5.90 5.96 -12.04
C MET A 412 -6.30 6.76 -13.29
N GLU A 413 -5.45 7.71 -13.65
CA GLU A 413 -5.62 8.55 -14.83
C GLU A 413 -5.28 7.78 -16.12
N HIS A 414 -6.06 8.00 -17.18
CA HIS A 414 -5.84 7.42 -18.50
C HIS A 414 -6.28 8.40 -19.60
N CYS A 415 -5.80 8.19 -20.83
CA CYS A 415 -6.25 8.98 -21.95
C CYS A 415 -7.55 8.41 -22.54
N SER A 416 -8.33 9.25 -23.21
CA SER A 416 -9.59 8.89 -23.87
C SER A 416 -9.42 7.84 -24.98
N ALA A 417 -8.21 7.69 -25.55
CA ALA A 417 -7.92 6.62 -26.51
C ALA A 417 -7.93 5.22 -25.87
N HIS A 418 -7.73 5.15 -24.55
CA HIS A 418 -7.79 3.93 -23.76
C HIS A 418 -9.04 3.86 -22.87
N GLU A 419 -10.07 4.63 -23.21
CA GLU A 419 -11.36 4.62 -22.54
C GLU A 419 -12.27 3.55 -23.15
N GLY A 420 -12.98 2.82 -22.31
CA GLY A 420 -14.03 1.90 -22.74
C GLY A 420 -15.20 1.89 -21.76
N LEU A 421 -16.31 1.30 -22.18
CA LEU A 421 -17.55 1.25 -21.39
C LEU A 421 -17.71 -0.10 -20.69
N CYS A 422 -18.17 -0.07 -19.45
CA CYS A 422 -18.53 -1.29 -18.73
C CYS A 422 -19.96 -1.73 -19.11
N ALA A 423 -20.15 -3.02 -19.45
CA ALA A 423 -21.48 -3.52 -19.79
C ALA A 423 -22.46 -3.69 -18.60
N GLU A 424 -21.97 -3.59 -17.36
CA GLU A 424 -22.75 -3.75 -16.12
C GLU A 424 -23.04 -2.40 -15.43
N GLY A 425 -22.50 -1.29 -15.93
CA GLY A 425 -22.77 0.04 -15.37
C GLY A 425 -22.59 1.12 -16.41
N ASP A 426 -23.37 2.19 -16.31
CA ASP A 426 -23.29 3.34 -17.22
C ASP A 426 -22.09 4.23 -16.87
N HIS A 427 -20.89 3.65 -16.96
CA HIS A 427 -19.63 4.33 -16.67
C HIS A 427 -18.48 3.83 -17.54
N SER A 428 -17.48 4.71 -17.68
CA SER A 428 -16.24 4.41 -18.37
C SER A 428 -15.12 3.96 -17.43
N ALA A 429 -14.27 3.07 -17.94
CA ALA A 429 -13.08 2.59 -17.29
C ALA A 429 -11.92 2.51 -18.29
N CYS A 430 -10.69 2.51 -17.78
CA CYS A 430 -9.53 2.31 -18.64
C CYS A 430 -9.53 0.89 -19.21
N SER A 431 -9.02 0.73 -20.43
CA SER A 431 -8.95 -0.56 -21.13
C SER A 431 -8.21 -1.63 -20.32
N ALA A 432 -7.22 -1.26 -19.51
CA ALA A 432 -6.53 -2.18 -18.59
C ALA A 432 -7.44 -2.76 -17.48
N CYS A 433 -8.53 -2.07 -17.13
CA CYS A 433 -9.53 -2.57 -16.18
C CYS A 433 -10.68 -3.30 -16.85
N LEU A 434 -10.79 -3.27 -18.18
CA LEU A 434 -11.87 -3.88 -18.94
C LEU A 434 -11.42 -5.20 -19.55
N GLU A 435 -12.25 -6.23 -19.38
CA GLU A 435 -12.00 -7.55 -19.98
C GLU A 435 -13.34 -8.24 -20.24
N ALA A 436 -13.39 -9.12 -21.23
CA ALA A 436 -14.58 -9.89 -21.54
C ALA A 436 -14.89 -10.89 -20.42
N CYS A 437 -16.17 -11.02 -20.07
CA CYS A 437 -16.65 -12.07 -19.19
C CYS A 437 -16.40 -13.43 -19.84
N GLY A 438 -15.66 -14.33 -19.19
CA GLY A 438 -15.30 -15.65 -19.72
C GLY A 438 -16.47 -16.63 -19.85
N SER A 439 -17.70 -16.21 -19.54
CA SER A 439 -18.94 -16.99 -19.69
C SER A 439 -19.87 -16.38 -20.75
N CYS A 440 -20.19 -15.08 -20.70
CA CYS A 440 -21.11 -14.42 -21.64
C CYS A 440 -20.46 -13.46 -22.65
N GLY A 441 -19.14 -13.24 -22.59
CA GLY A 441 -18.40 -12.36 -23.50
C GLY A 441 -18.58 -10.85 -23.27
N ARG A 442 -19.53 -10.41 -22.43
CA ARG A 442 -19.74 -8.98 -22.12
C ARG A 442 -18.51 -8.37 -21.45
N VAL A 443 -18.09 -7.18 -21.90
CA VAL A 443 -16.92 -6.47 -21.36
C VAL A 443 -17.27 -5.81 -20.03
N VAL A 444 -16.55 -6.19 -18.97
CA VAL A 444 -16.82 -5.71 -17.60
C VAL A 444 -15.55 -5.19 -16.92
N CYS A 445 -15.72 -4.16 -16.10
CA CYS A 445 -14.63 -3.60 -15.31
C CYS A 445 -14.31 -4.48 -14.09
N ASN A 446 -13.11 -4.33 -13.52
CA ASN A 446 -12.70 -5.06 -12.30
C ASN A 446 -13.69 -4.89 -11.12
N ARG A 447 -14.42 -3.78 -11.05
CA ARG A 447 -15.42 -3.55 -9.99
C ARG A 447 -16.70 -4.37 -10.15
N HIS A 448 -17.10 -4.66 -11.39
CA HIS A 448 -18.32 -5.41 -11.71
C HIS A 448 -18.02 -6.85 -12.13
N ALA A 449 -16.82 -7.32 -11.80
CA ALA A 449 -16.39 -8.65 -12.13
C ALA A 449 -15.71 -9.32 -10.95
N GLN A 450 -15.81 -10.64 -10.92
CA GLN A 450 -15.14 -11.49 -9.96
C GLN A 450 -14.27 -12.50 -10.70
N GLN A 451 -13.04 -12.66 -10.24
CA GLN A 451 -12.12 -13.64 -10.81
C GLN A 451 -12.44 -15.03 -10.23
N SER A 452 -12.66 -16.02 -11.10
CA SER A 452 -12.69 -17.42 -10.67
C SER A 452 -11.29 -17.88 -10.27
N ARG A 453 -11.23 -18.87 -9.38
CA ARG A 453 -9.93 -19.40 -8.94
C ARG A 453 -9.24 -20.20 -10.05
N PRO A 454 -7.90 -20.33 -10.01
CA PRO A 454 -7.17 -21.15 -10.98
C PRO A 454 -7.56 -22.63 -10.99
N ASP A 455 -8.06 -23.16 -9.87
CA ASP A 455 -8.55 -24.53 -9.70
C ASP A 455 -10.03 -24.70 -10.11
N ALA A 456 -10.70 -23.64 -10.57
CA ALA A 456 -12.04 -23.77 -11.13
C ALA A 456 -12.03 -24.64 -12.40
N PRO A 457 -13.16 -25.29 -12.77
CA PRO A 457 -13.19 -26.23 -13.89
C PRO A 457 -12.69 -25.70 -15.24
N THR A 458 -12.93 -24.42 -15.56
CA THR A 458 -12.39 -23.79 -16.78
C THR A 458 -11.21 -22.84 -16.48
N GLY A 459 -10.60 -22.97 -15.31
CA GLY A 459 -9.49 -22.15 -14.85
C GLY A 459 -9.91 -20.76 -14.39
N SER A 460 -8.90 -19.90 -14.20
CA SER A 460 -9.11 -18.52 -13.76
C SER A 460 -9.58 -17.66 -14.92
N ARG A 461 -10.79 -17.12 -14.80
CA ARG A 461 -11.40 -16.21 -15.76
C ARG A 461 -12.21 -15.13 -15.03
N ARG A 462 -12.39 -14.00 -15.70
CA ARG A 462 -13.20 -12.90 -15.21
C ARG A 462 -14.68 -13.18 -15.46
N LEU A 463 -15.52 -13.12 -14.43
CA LEU A 463 -16.95 -13.36 -14.53
C LEU A 463 -17.73 -12.12 -14.11
N CYS A 464 -18.73 -11.72 -14.89
CA CYS A 464 -19.64 -10.66 -14.47
C CYS A 464 -20.56 -11.12 -13.33
N THR A 465 -21.17 -10.15 -12.64
CA THR A 465 -22.12 -10.36 -11.53
C THR A 465 -23.26 -11.34 -11.87
N ALA A 466 -23.76 -11.32 -13.11
CA ALA A 466 -24.81 -12.24 -13.54
C ALA A 466 -24.31 -13.68 -13.74
N CYS A 467 -23.05 -13.84 -14.18
CA CYS A 467 -22.46 -15.13 -14.54
C CYS A 467 -21.70 -15.80 -13.39
N VAL A 468 -21.45 -15.12 -12.28
CA VAL A 468 -20.81 -15.73 -11.11
C VAL A 468 -21.82 -16.56 -10.32
N ARG A 469 -21.42 -17.77 -9.97
CA ARG A 469 -22.09 -18.64 -9.00
C ARG A 469 -21.08 -19.10 -7.97
N TYR A 470 -21.57 -19.56 -6.83
CA TYR A 470 -20.72 -20.08 -5.77
C TYR A 470 -20.95 -21.58 -5.62
N CYS A 471 -19.87 -22.35 -5.70
CA CYS A 471 -19.93 -23.79 -5.57
C CYS A 471 -20.02 -24.19 -4.09
N GLU A 472 -21.16 -24.74 -3.69
CA GLU A 472 -21.40 -25.18 -2.31
C GLU A 472 -20.97 -26.64 -2.04
N GLY A 473 -20.45 -27.33 -3.06
CA GLY A 473 -19.86 -28.66 -2.90
C GLY A 473 -18.46 -28.65 -2.28
N GLY A 474 -17.76 -27.51 -2.34
CA GLY A 474 -16.40 -27.30 -1.84
C GLY A 474 -16.34 -26.24 -0.73
N THR A 475 -15.56 -25.18 -0.98
CA THR A 475 -15.27 -24.08 -0.04
C THR A 475 -16.02 -22.78 -0.36
N ASN A 476 -17.14 -22.88 -1.08
CA ASN A 476 -17.89 -21.72 -1.57
C ASN A 476 -17.06 -20.87 -2.56
N GLU A 477 -16.36 -21.53 -3.49
CA GLU A 477 -15.55 -20.85 -4.50
C GLU A 477 -16.38 -20.25 -5.64
N PRO A 478 -15.98 -19.08 -6.18
CA PRO A 478 -16.64 -18.47 -7.33
C PRO A 478 -16.32 -19.23 -8.62
N VAL A 479 -17.38 -19.62 -9.32
CA VAL A 479 -17.36 -20.42 -10.55
C VAL A 479 -18.32 -19.82 -11.58
N GLY A 480 -18.15 -20.21 -12.85
CA GLY A 480 -19.06 -19.78 -13.92
C GLY A 480 -20.43 -20.45 -13.80
N VAL A 481 -21.49 -19.73 -14.20
CA VAL A 481 -22.84 -20.31 -14.32
C VAL A 481 -22.88 -21.51 -15.29
N ASP A 482 -21.99 -21.53 -16.26
CA ASP A 482 -21.77 -22.60 -17.24
C ASP A 482 -21.04 -23.83 -16.68
N GLU A 483 -20.60 -23.80 -15.42
CA GLU A 483 -19.88 -24.90 -14.76
C GLU A 483 -20.68 -25.59 -13.66
N VAL A 484 -21.86 -25.08 -13.34
CA VAL A 484 -22.62 -25.53 -12.17
C VAL A 484 -23.89 -26.28 -12.56
N THR A 485 -24.17 -27.32 -11.80
CA THR A 485 -25.46 -28.04 -11.81
C THR A 485 -26.08 -27.97 -10.41
N GLN A 486 -27.40 -28.12 -10.32
CA GLN A 486 -28.08 -28.17 -9.02
C GLN A 486 -27.99 -29.57 -8.40
N CYS A 487 -27.63 -29.65 -7.13
CA CYS A 487 -27.66 -30.91 -6.38
C CYS A 487 -29.10 -31.37 -6.17
N ALA A 488 -29.44 -32.60 -6.58
CA ALA A 488 -30.78 -33.15 -6.42
C ALA A 488 -31.24 -33.29 -4.95
N SER A 489 -30.31 -33.33 -3.99
CA SER A 489 -30.64 -33.43 -2.56
C SER A 489 -30.87 -32.07 -1.86
N CYS A 490 -30.27 -30.97 -2.34
CA CYS A 490 -30.37 -29.68 -1.64
C CYS A 490 -30.63 -28.46 -2.55
N GLY A 491 -30.71 -28.64 -3.86
CA GLY A 491 -30.92 -27.58 -4.85
C GLY A 491 -29.75 -26.62 -5.05
N LYS A 492 -28.69 -26.72 -4.23
CA LYS A 492 -27.53 -25.82 -4.28
C LYS A 492 -26.67 -26.07 -5.50
N SER A 493 -26.00 -25.01 -5.97
CA SER A 493 -25.10 -25.05 -7.13
C SER A 493 -23.79 -25.77 -6.78
N VAL A 494 -23.40 -26.73 -7.62
CA VAL A 494 -22.18 -27.53 -7.46
C VAL A 494 -21.44 -27.51 -8.78
N CYS A 495 -20.15 -27.18 -8.75
CA CYS A 495 -19.34 -27.19 -9.96
C CYS A 495 -19.00 -28.63 -10.39
N THR A 496 -18.63 -28.80 -11.66
CA THR A 496 -18.24 -30.12 -12.21
C THR A 496 -17.12 -30.83 -11.44
N ALA A 497 -16.25 -30.09 -10.74
CA ALA A 497 -15.20 -30.67 -9.90
C ALA A 497 -15.72 -31.24 -8.57
N HIS A 498 -16.79 -30.68 -8.01
CA HIS A 498 -17.35 -31.08 -6.71
C HIS A 498 -18.66 -31.86 -6.81
N GLN A 499 -19.15 -32.07 -8.02
CA GLN A 499 -20.34 -32.86 -8.29
C GLN A 499 -19.98 -34.33 -8.48
N ALA A 500 -20.87 -35.22 -8.06
CA ALA A 500 -20.79 -36.63 -8.42
C ALA A 500 -22.21 -37.20 -8.59
N VAL A 501 -22.30 -38.38 -9.20
CA VAL A 501 -23.56 -39.00 -9.57
C VAL A 501 -23.87 -40.16 -8.64
N CYS A 502 -25.12 -40.27 -8.17
CA CYS A 502 -25.55 -41.47 -7.44
C CYS A 502 -25.75 -42.62 -8.43
N VAL A 503 -25.16 -43.78 -8.13
CA VAL A 503 -25.21 -44.93 -9.04
C VAL A 503 -26.61 -45.55 -9.21
N VAL A 504 -27.53 -45.27 -8.28
CA VAL A 504 -28.87 -45.88 -8.25
C VAL A 504 -29.88 -45.07 -9.06
N ASP A 505 -29.85 -43.74 -8.97
CA ASP A 505 -30.83 -42.86 -9.64
C ASP A 505 -30.24 -42.05 -10.81
N GLY A 506 -28.92 -42.02 -10.96
CA GLY A 506 -28.24 -41.26 -12.02
C GLY A 506 -28.25 -39.74 -11.83
N HIS A 507 -28.76 -39.22 -10.71
CA HIS A 507 -28.81 -37.77 -10.46
C HIS A 507 -27.49 -37.23 -9.91
N VAL A 508 -27.27 -35.93 -10.15
CA VAL A 508 -26.09 -35.19 -9.65
C VAL A 508 -26.32 -34.72 -8.22
N HIS A 509 -25.34 -34.97 -7.36
CA HIS A 509 -25.33 -34.52 -5.97
C HIS A 509 -24.00 -33.84 -5.62
N CYS A 510 -24.01 -33.00 -4.59
CA CYS A 510 -22.77 -32.53 -4.00
C CYS A 510 -22.08 -33.68 -3.24
N SER A 511 -20.75 -33.61 -3.15
CA SER A 511 -19.91 -34.54 -2.40
C SER A 511 -20.42 -34.83 -0.98
N ARG A 512 -21.01 -33.84 -0.29
CA ARG A 512 -21.57 -33.98 1.06
C ARG A 512 -22.79 -34.88 1.16
N HIS A 513 -23.57 -35.01 0.08
CA HIS A 513 -24.77 -35.85 0.05
C HIS A 513 -24.53 -37.26 -0.50
N LEU A 514 -23.31 -37.55 -0.94
CA LEU A 514 -22.91 -38.87 -1.40
C LEU A 514 -22.00 -39.56 -0.37
N HIS A 515 -22.17 -40.86 -0.20
CA HIS A 515 -21.22 -41.71 0.50
C HIS A 515 -20.79 -42.88 -0.37
N ARG A 516 -19.57 -43.36 -0.14
CA ARG A 516 -19.11 -44.61 -0.71
C ARG A 516 -19.69 -45.75 0.11
N THR A 517 -20.26 -46.75 -0.56
CA THR A 517 -20.62 -48.02 0.06
C THR A 517 -19.35 -48.74 0.55
N ASP A 518 -19.48 -49.53 1.60
CA ASP A 518 -18.32 -50.21 2.20
C ASP A 518 -17.85 -51.40 1.36
N ALA A 519 -18.79 -52.11 0.72
CA ALA A 519 -18.47 -53.26 -0.12
C ALA A 519 -18.03 -52.87 -1.53
N SER A 520 -18.86 -52.16 -2.30
CA SER A 520 -18.58 -51.88 -3.73
C SER A 520 -17.87 -50.56 -3.99
N ARG A 521 -17.72 -49.70 -2.96
CA ARG A 521 -17.13 -48.36 -3.04
C ARG A 521 -17.86 -47.41 -4.01
N ARG A 522 -19.08 -47.77 -4.44
CA ARG A 522 -19.97 -46.97 -5.30
C ARG A 522 -20.54 -45.79 -4.52
N LEU A 523 -20.80 -44.67 -5.21
CA LEU A 523 -21.38 -43.48 -4.59
C LEU A 523 -22.90 -43.55 -4.57
N VAL A 524 -23.49 -43.40 -3.39
CA VAL A 524 -24.94 -43.41 -3.17
C VAL A 524 -25.39 -42.21 -2.37
N CYS A 525 -26.54 -41.64 -2.76
CA CYS A 525 -27.19 -40.57 -2.02
C CYS A 525 -27.85 -41.14 -0.75
N ALA A 526 -28.21 -40.27 0.21
CA ALA A 526 -28.80 -40.68 1.48
C ALA A 526 -30.06 -41.56 1.32
N ALA A 527 -30.90 -41.28 0.31
CA ALA A 527 -32.11 -42.05 0.04
C ALA A 527 -31.85 -43.48 -0.46
N HIS A 528 -30.68 -43.71 -1.09
CA HIS A 528 -30.30 -45.01 -1.66
C HIS A 528 -29.28 -45.77 -0.80
N ARG A 529 -29.14 -45.39 0.47
CA ARG A 529 -28.38 -46.15 1.47
C ARG A 529 -29.25 -47.23 2.09
N ALA A 530 -28.70 -48.42 2.21
CA ALA A 530 -29.27 -49.54 2.94
C ALA A 530 -28.24 -50.08 3.95
N ALA A 531 -28.72 -50.80 4.96
CA ALA A 531 -27.89 -51.46 5.96
C ALA A 531 -28.13 -52.97 5.97
N CYS A 532 -27.08 -53.73 6.25
CA CYS A 532 -27.20 -55.15 6.53
C CYS A 532 -27.54 -55.35 8.01
N ALA A 533 -28.50 -56.21 8.33
CA ALA A 533 -28.90 -56.46 9.71
C ALA A 533 -27.82 -57.15 10.56
N GLU A 534 -26.89 -57.85 9.92
CA GLU A 534 -25.73 -58.50 10.55
C GLU A 534 -24.56 -57.53 10.73
N GLU A 535 -24.52 -56.45 9.93
CA GLU A 535 -23.51 -55.39 9.96
C GLU A 535 -24.18 -54.01 9.91
N PRO A 536 -24.86 -53.58 10.99
CA PRO A 536 -25.65 -52.35 10.99
C PRO A 536 -24.79 -51.07 10.85
N GLY A 537 -23.48 -51.17 11.10
CA GLY A 537 -22.53 -50.08 10.89
C GLY A 537 -22.06 -49.91 9.45
N ALA A 538 -22.30 -50.89 8.56
CA ALA A 538 -21.86 -50.85 7.18
C ALA A 538 -22.93 -50.24 6.26
N ILE A 539 -22.48 -49.40 5.33
CA ILE A 539 -23.32 -48.71 4.33
C ILE A 539 -23.27 -49.49 3.02
N PHE A 540 -24.44 -49.93 2.58
CA PHE A 540 -24.65 -50.57 1.29
C PHE A 540 -25.52 -49.69 0.39
N ALA A 541 -25.44 -49.92 -0.92
CA ALA A 541 -26.43 -49.39 -1.83
C ALA A 541 -27.75 -50.17 -1.68
N ALA A 542 -28.87 -49.51 -1.98
CA ALA A 542 -30.19 -50.13 -1.87
C ALA A 542 -30.34 -51.42 -2.72
N ASP A 543 -29.60 -51.55 -3.82
CA ASP A 543 -29.56 -52.72 -4.71
C ASP A 543 -28.59 -53.83 -4.24
N GLU A 544 -27.78 -53.59 -3.21
CA GLU A 544 -26.82 -54.58 -2.66
C GLU A 544 -27.39 -55.40 -1.50
N VAL A 545 -28.52 -54.98 -0.97
CA VAL A 545 -29.19 -55.60 0.16
C VAL A 545 -30.54 -56.10 -0.30
N ALA A 546 -30.86 -57.34 0.06
CA ALA A 546 -32.21 -57.85 -0.15
C ALA A 546 -32.79 -58.39 1.16
N ALA A 547 -34.11 -58.27 1.30
CA ALA A 547 -34.82 -58.74 2.49
C ALA A 547 -34.72 -60.26 2.62
N CYS A 548 -34.38 -60.75 3.81
CA CYS A 548 -34.46 -62.17 4.14
C CYS A 548 -35.93 -62.61 4.10
N PRO A 549 -36.29 -63.67 3.35
CA PRO A 549 -37.65 -64.18 3.32
C PRO A 549 -38.19 -64.61 4.69
N VAL A 550 -37.29 -64.98 5.61
CA VAL A 550 -37.62 -65.48 6.95
C VAL A 550 -37.93 -64.34 7.92
N CYS A 551 -36.94 -63.50 8.25
CA CYS A 551 -37.10 -62.41 9.21
C CYS A 551 -37.50 -61.06 8.60
N GLY A 552 -37.41 -60.88 7.27
CA GLY A 552 -37.69 -59.61 6.57
C GLY A 552 -36.58 -58.56 6.65
N LYS A 553 -35.51 -58.81 7.41
CA LYS A 553 -34.39 -57.87 7.55
C LYS A 553 -33.49 -57.90 6.32
N GLY A 554 -32.90 -56.77 5.95
CA GLY A 554 -31.97 -56.67 4.84
C GLY A 554 -30.65 -57.40 5.11
N ALA A 555 -30.19 -58.21 4.17
CA ALA A 555 -28.87 -58.86 4.23
C ALA A 555 -28.08 -58.65 2.93
N CYS A 556 -26.79 -58.35 3.08
CA CYS A 556 -25.87 -58.19 1.95
C CYS A 556 -25.48 -59.56 1.36
N ALA A 557 -24.83 -59.57 0.19
CA ALA A 557 -24.45 -60.81 -0.50
C ALA A 557 -23.54 -61.75 0.33
N GLN A 558 -22.69 -61.21 1.22
CA GLN A 558 -21.82 -62.02 2.08
C GLN A 558 -22.58 -62.68 3.24
N HIS A 559 -23.59 -61.99 3.78
CA HIS A 559 -24.44 -62.47 4.87
C HIS A 559 -25.71 -63.16 4.38
N ARG A 560 -25.71 -63.58 3.11
CA ARG A 560 -26.78 -64.39 2.52
C ARG A 560 -26.21 -65.67 1.96
N ALA A 561 -26.96 -66.74 2.17
CA ALA A 561 -26.63 -68.04 1.60
C ALA A 561 -27.91 -68.78 1.21
N ALA A 562 -27.78 -69.65 0.21
CA ALA A 562 -28.87 -70.51 -0.22
C ALA A 562 -29.13 -71.58 0.84
N CYS A 563 -30.39 -71.72 1.25
CA CYS A 563 -30.82 -72.86 2.05
C CYS A 563 -30.62 -74.14 1.23
N ALA A 564 -29.84 -75.09 1.75
CA ALA A 564 -29.58 -76.38 1.11
C ALA A 564 -30.87 -77.20 0.90
N HIS A 565 -31.96 -76.88 1.60
CA HIS A 565 -33.22 -77.61 1.53
C HIS A 565 -34.24 -77.00 0.55
N CYS A 566 -34.50 -75.68 0.63
CA CYS A 566 -35.47 -75.01 -0.24
C CYS A 566 -34.85 -74.09 -1.30
N GLY A 567 -33.53 -73.95 -1.37
CA GLY A 567 -32.82 -73.15 -2.38
C GLY A 567 -32.89 -71.64 -2.21
N ARG A 568 -33.80 -71.11 -1.36
CA ARG A 568 -33.95 -69.66 -1.13
C ARG A 568 -32.73 -69.04 -0.46
N GLN A 569 -32.38 -67.83 -0.89
CA GLN A 569 -31.33 -66.99 -0.30
C GLN A 569 -31.83 -66.32 0.98
N VAL A 570 -31.39 -66.82 2.14
CA VAL A 570 -31.75 -66.32 3.48
C VAL A 570 -30.54 -65.68 4.16
N CYS A 571 -30.76 -64.86 5.18
CA CYS A 571 -29.62 -64.35 5.96
C CYS A 571 -28.95 -65.46 6.76
N THR A 572 -27.67 -65.28 7.07
CA THR A 572 -26.87 -66.23 7.84
C THR A 572 -27.42 -66.49 9.26
N ALA A 573 -28.00 -65.49 9.92
CA ALA A 573 -28.67 -65.67 11.22
C ALA A 573 -29.87 -66.65 11.15
N ASP A 574 -30.61 -66.66 10.05
CA ASP A 574 -31.75 -67.55 9.85
C ASP A 574 -31.35 -68.87 9.17
N LEU A 575 -30.05 -69.16 9.04
CA LEU A 575 -29.51 -70.38 8.43
C LEU A 575 -28.76 -71.23 9.46
N GLU A 576 -29.24 -72.46 9.68
CA GLU A 576 -28.61 -73.39 10.61
C GLU A 576 -27.25 -73.88 10.06
N GLN A 577 -26.18 -73.66 10.82
CA GLN A 577 -24.80 -73.88 10.35
C GLN A 577 -24.46 -75.32 9.97
N ARG A 578 -25.02 -76.32 10.65
CA ARG A 578 -24.68 -77.75 10.41
C ARG A 578 -25.44 -78.35 9.24
N SER A 579 -26.72 -78.02 9.12
CA SER A 579 -27.64 -78.61 8.14
C SER A 579 -27.77 -77.73 6.88
N HIS A 580 -27.28 -76.48 6.94
CA HIS A 580 -27.52 -75.43 5.96
C HIS A 580 -29.01 -75.27 5.63
N ARG A 581 -29.89 -75.48 6.62
CA ARG A 581 -31.34 -75.30 6.47
C ARG A 581 -31.75 -73.96 7.05
N CYS A 582 -32.64 -73.25 6.35
CA CYS A 582 -33.22 -72.04 6.92
C CYS A 582 -34.16 -72.38 8.08
N ALA A 583 -34.38 -71.42 8.99
CA ALA A 583 -35.24 -71.61 10.16
C ALA A 583 -36.65 -72.10 9.79
N THR A 584 -37.21 -71.63 8.67
CA THR A 584 -38.49 -72.15 8.13
C THR A 584 -38.42 -73.64 7.79
N CYS A 585 -37.34 -74.10 7.13
CA CYS A 585 -37.17 -75.51 6.78
C CYS A 585 -36.92 -76.40 8.01
N ALA A 586 -36.29 -75.86 9.05
CA ALA A 586 -36.09 -76.56 10.31
C ALA A 586 -37.42 -76.81 11.05
N GLN A 587 -38.41 -75.93 10.87
CA GLN A 587 -39.73 -75.99 11.52
C GLN A 587 -40.80 -76.73 10.70
N LEU A 588 -40.43 -77.43 9.61
CA LEU A 588 -41.38 -78.18 8.79
C LEU A 588 -42.16 -79.21 9.63
N ALA A 589 -43.47 -79.01 9.76
CA ALA A 589 -44.36 -79.87 10.53
C ALA A 589 -45.30 -80.66 9.62
N THR A 590 -45.58 -81.91 9.99
CA THR A 590 -46.51 -82.76 9.23
C THR A 590 -47.93 -82.22 9.34
N ILE A 591 -48.62 -82.10 8.20
CA ILE A 591 -50.03 -81.72 8.15
C ILE A 591 -50.84 -82.80 7.44
N ALA A 592 -52.06 -83.05 7.92
CA ALA A 592 -52.95 -84.04 7.33
C ALA A 592 -53.66 -83.49 6.09
N ASP A 593 -54.02 -82.20 6.11
CA ASP A 593 -54.82 -81.56 5.06
C ASP A 593 -54.19 -80.20 4.65
N PRO A 594 -53.47 -80.12 3.52
CA PRO A 594 -52.88 -78.89 3.03
C PRO A 594 -53.94 -77.95 2.41
N PRO A 595 -53.79 -76.61 2.55
CA PRO A 595 -54.64 -75.64 1.87
C PRO A 595 -54.67 -75.82 0.35
N GLU A 596 -55.80 -75.48 -0.32
CA GLU A 596 -56.00 -75.67 -1.77
C GLU A 596 -54.91 -75.01 -2.63
N GLU A 597 -54.48 -73.81 -2.25
CA GLU A 597 -53.37 -73.06 -2.87
C GLU A 597 -52.04 -73.84 -2.87
N VAL A 598 -51.76 -74.58 -1.77
CA VAL A 598 -50.57 -75.43 -1.64
C VAL A 598 -50.71 -76.69 -2.51
N VAL A 599 -51.91 -77.24 -2.64
CA VAL A 599 -52.19 -78.39 -3.51
C VAL A 599 -52.01 -78.00 -4.98
N ALA A 600 -52.52 -76.85 -5.39
CA ALA A 600 -52.36 -76.30 -6.75
C ALA A 600 -50.87 -76.09 -7.09
N ALA A 601 -50.12 -75.44 -6.19
CA ALA A 601 -48.69 -75.22 -6.36
C ALA A 601 -47.90 -76.55 -6.41
N ALA A 602 -48.30 -77.55 -5.62
CA ALA A 602 -47.68 -78.87 -5.63
C ALA A 602 -47.91 -79.62 -6.95
N LEU A 603 -49.09 -79.48 -7.57
CA LEU A 603 -49.36 -80.05 -8.90
C LEU A 603 -48.45 -79.42 -9.95
N ALA A 604 -48.28 -78.10 -9.91
CA ALA A 604 -47.35 -77.38 -10.78
C ALA A 604 -45.89 -77.82 -10.55
N ALA A 605 -45.44 -77.88 -9.30
CA ALA A 605 -44.07 -78.28 -8.93
C ALA A 605 -43.71 -79.73 -9.31
N THR A 606 -44.71 -80.61 -9.42
CA THR A 606 -44.51 -82.05 -9.66
C THR A 606 -44.92 -82.51 -11.06
N GLY A 607 -45.26 -81.57 -11.95
CA GLY A 607 -45.67 -81.88 -13.34
C GLY A 607 -46.96 -82.69 -13.44
N GLY A 608 -47.90 -82.50 -12.50
CA GLY A 608 -49.23 -83.15 -12.52
C GLY A 608 -49.27 -84.62 -12.05
N ALA A 609 -48.19 -85.17 -11.49
CA ALA A 609 -48.13 -86.60 -11.13
C ALA A 609 -48.99 -86.97 -9.89
N SER A 610 -50.21 -87.45 -10.09
CA SER A 610 -51.08 -87.98 -9.02
C SER A 610 -50.53 -89.28 -8.41
N ARG A 611 -50.17 -89.28 -7.12
CA ARG A 611 -49.91 -90.50 -6.33
C ARG A 611 -50.55 -90.37 -4.94
N SER A 612 -51.20 -91.44 -4.49
CA SER A 612 -52.25 -91.48 -3.47
C SER A 612 -51.81 -91.57 -2.01
N ARG A 613 -50.53 -91.33 -1.68
CA ARG A 613 -50.08 -91.15 -0.28
C ARG A 613 -48.92 -90.17 -0.22
N ARG A 614 -49.24 -88.87 -0.25
CA ARG A 614 -48.26 -87.78 -0.06
C ARG A 614 -48.23 -87.44 1.43
N ALA A 615 -47.08 -87.61 2.06
CA ALA A 615 -46.85 -87.02 3.38
C ALA A 615 -46.46 -85.56 3.16
N TRP A 616 -47.22 -84.64 3.75
CA TRP A 616 -47.02 -83.20 3.61
C TRP A 616 -46.34 -82.66 4.84
N ARG A 617 -45.29 -81.86 4.63
CA ARG A 617 -44.74 -81.03 5.69
C ARG A 617 -44.72 -79.59 5.25
N VAL A 618 -45.22 -78.70 6.09
CA VAL A 618 -45.37 -77.28 5.76
C VAL A 618 -44.82 -76.43 6.89
N ALA A 619 -44.20 -75.33 6.51
CA ALA A 619 -43.80 -74.26 7.40
C ALA A 619 -44.07 -72.92 6.71
N ARG A 620 -44.30 -71.88 7.49
CA ARG A 620 -44.57 -70.53 6.97
C ARG A 620 -43.56 -69.57 7.56
N ASP A 621 -43.13 -68.62 6.75
CA ASP A 621 -42.35 -67.49 7.19
C ASP A 621 -43.01 -66.18 6.78
N ARG A 622 -42.30 -65.06 6.93
CA ARG A 622 -42.84 -63.72 6.69
C ARG A 622 -43.38 -63.53 5.28
N THR A 623 -42.80 -64.22 4.29
CA THR A 623 -43.07 -63.94 2.87
C THR A 623 -43.61 -65.16 2.12
N HIS A 624 -43.33 -66.37 2.58
CA HIS A 624 -43.69 -67.60 1.88
C HIS A 624 -44.20 -68.72 2.79
N VAL A 625 -44.86 -69.68 2.16
CA VAL A 625 -45.10 -71.04 2.62
C VAL A 625 -44.03 -71.95 1.99
N VAL A 626 -43.31 -72.72 2.81
CA VAL A 626 -42.37 -73.77 2.37
C VAL A 626 -43.03 -75.12 2.54
N VAL A 627 -43.02 -75.92 1.48
CA VAL A 627 -43.71 -77.21 1.44
C VAL A 627 -42.71 -78.28 1.06
N GLU A 628 -42.56 -79.30 1.91
CA GLU A 628 -41.86 -80.54 1.60
C GLU A 628 -42.91 -81.62 1.30
N LEU A 629 -42.76 -82.25 0.15
CA LEU A 629 -43.63 -83.28 -0.34
C LEU A 629 -42.85 -84.58 -0.54
N ASP A 630 -43.28 -85.64 0.15
CA ASP A 630 -42.72 -86.97 -0.06
C ASP A 630 -43.37 -87.61 -1.30
N LEU A 631 -42.54 -87.92 -2.30
CA LEU A 631 -42.95 -88.52 -3.57
C LEU A 631 -42.79 -90.05 -3.59
N GLY A 632 -42.33 -90.65 -2.48
CA GLY A 632 -41.96 -92.06 -2.40
C GLY A 632 -40.60 -92.36 -3.06
N TRP A 633 -40.09 -93.58 -2.84
CA TRP A 633 -38.79 -94.04 -3.39
C TRP A 633 -37.61 -93.10 -3.07
N ARG A 634 -37.49 -92.70 -1.79
CA ARG A 634 -36.41 -91.83 -1.28
C ARG A 634 -36.26 -90.48 -2.01
N ARG A 635 -37.30 -89.99 -2.69
CA ARG A 635 -37.35 -88.67 -3.35
C ARG A 635 -38.27 -87.73 -2.60
N ARG A 636 -37.79 -86.52 -2.34
CA ARG A 636 -38.57 -85.44 -1.72
C ARG A 636 -38.49 -84.21 -2.60
N THR A 637 -39.59 -83.49 -2.76
CA THR A 637 -39.58 -82.20 -3.45
C THR A 637 -39.96 -81.11 -2.46
N VAL A 638 -39.10 -80.10 -2.37
CA VAL A 638 -39.32 -78.92 -1.55
C VAL A 638 -39.60 -77.77 -2.49
N PHE A 639 -40.74 -77.10 -2.31
CA PHE A 639 -41.03 -75.90 -3.07
C PHE A 639 -41.46 -74.77 -2.15
N THR A 640 -41.35 -73.55 -2.65
CA THR A 640 -41.69 -72.34 -1.90
C THR A 640 -42.76 -71.57 -2.64
N LEU A 641 -43.79 -71.15 -1.93
CA LEU A 641 -44.93 -70.45 -2.45
C LEU A 641 -45.06 -69.11 -1.73
N ARG A 642 -45.04 -67.99 -2.44
CA ARG A 642 -45.25 -66.69 -1.81
C ARG A 642 -46.69 -66.59 -1.32
N HIS A 643 -46.93 -65.89 -0.21
CA HIS A 643 -48.29 -65.75 0.33
C HIS A 643 -49.22 -65.12 -0.71
N GLY A 644 -50.35 -65.78 -1.00
CA GLY A 644 -51.33 -65.36 -1.99
C GLY A 644 -51.09 -65.86 -3.42
N ASP A 645 -49.96 -66.51 -3.69
CA ASP A 645 -49.66 -67.08 -5.01
C ASP A 645 -50.10 -68.56 -5.08
N THR A 646 -50.29 -69.07 -6.30
CA THR A 646 -50.61 -70.48 -6.58
C THR A 646 -49.53 -71.20 -7.39
N VAL A 647 -48.46 -70.49 -7.76
CA VAL A 647 -47.34 -70.99 -8.55
C VAL A 647 -46.08 -71.01 -7.67
N PRO A 648 -45.32 -72.13 -7.63
CA PRO A 648 -44.11 -72.20 -6.83
C PRO A 648 -43.00 -71.28 -7.38
N GLU A 649 -42.38 -70.49 -6.49
CA GLU A 649 -41.27 -69.58 -6.81
C GLU A 649 -39.92 -70.33 -6.90
N SER A 650 -39.75 -71.39 -6.12
CA SER A 650 -38.58 -72.27 -6.21
C SER A 650 -38.99 -73.72 -5.98
N VAL A 651 -38.33 -74.65 -6.68
CA VAL A 651 -38.56 -76.09 -6.57
C VAL A 651 -37.19 -76.78 -6.50
N VAL A 652 -36.95 -77.54 -5.43
CA VAL A 652 -35.72 -78.29 -5.17
C VAL A 652 -36.08 -79.74 -4.92
N THR A 653 -35.53 -80.67 -5.71
CA THR A 653 -35.76 -82.10 -5.53
C THR A 653 -34.55 -82.77 -4.88
N HIS A 654 -34.77 -83.41 -3.74
CA HIS A 654 -33.79 -84.18 -2.98
C HIS A 654 -33.94 -85.67 -3.29
N SER A 655 -32.84 -86.37 -3.51
CA SER A 655 -32.81 -87.82 -3.65
C SER A 655 -31.67 -88.42 -2.82
N LEU A 656 -31.95 -89.51 -2.07
CA LEU A 656 -30.93 -90.19 -1.25
C LEU A 656 -30.07 -91.20 -2.05
N VAL A 657 -30.04 -91.09 -3.39
CA VAL A 657 -29.23 -91.95 -4.26
C VAL A 657 -28.15 -91.10 -4.91
N GLY A 658 -26.97 -91.03 -4.28
CA GLY A 658 -25.74 -90.64 -4.98
C GLY A 658 -24.94 -89.45 -4.45
N SER A 659 -24.53 -89.44 -3.17
CA SER A 659 -23.29 -88.78 -2.77
C SER A 659 -22.10 -89.73 -3.00
N LYS A 660 -21.65 -89.84 -4.25
CA LYS A 660 -20.31 -90.34 -4.61
C LYS A 660 -19.96 -89.95 -6.05
N ARG A 661 -19.36 -88.77 -6.23
CA ARG A 661 -18.10 -88.56 -6.97
C ARG A 661 -17.70 -87.08 -6.94
N ARG A 662 -16.45 -86.84 -6.52
CA ARG A 662 -15.66 -85.67 -6.90
C ARG A 662 -15.30 -85.78 -8.38
N ALA A 663 -15.40 -84.67 -9.11
CA ALA A 663 -14.39 -84.15 -10.02
C ALA A 663 -14.57 -82.63 -10.02
#